data_AF-R9KHP0-F1
#
_entry.id   AF-R9KHP0-F1
#
_cell.length_a   1.000
_cell.length_b   1.000
_cell.length_c   1.000
_cell.angle_alpha   90.00
_cell.angle_beta   90.00
_cell.angle_gamma   90.00
#
_symmetry.space_group_name_H-M   'P 1'
#
loop_
_entity.id
_entity.type
_entity.pdbx_description
1 polymer ?
#
loop_
_entity_poly.entity_id
_entity_poly.type
_entity_poly.pdbx_seq_one_letter_code
_entity_poly.pdbx_strand_id
1 'polypeptide(L)'
;MKRAVSAGRKYGVWVLKAVFLLALLLGGKKAQIFWERGLGQFFSCQNIFFYVLMAVALGFAVWKFEDLYRSFQKSERKQGLWYAVYFSVSFALFGNPLGSAQNQMDEFRRVIGAGVLSGMDASKRVHNFHTWLFFFAVSFVLFFLLANDVLQKDRVREARRVLEFTDHFIVLADVHLVFRCILYFGDMSEELPAFSYSTNLIMLVLMAAAAFLLLHLEKNILAEEYAQLLMAGYCASIPAAILLGVGWHGGKLLVGVQTLACICCIFLAKIGKKQFQDKRVKAFLACGAILCSLVPFLTSFYIELINILNQYGVFVVHLRSFYSVILLFAAALWAVCSMQAYQKRWSLRWWKRAAYPALVFGSSCLSVQVPLEGSYGSLLGAGQSALISGFLDFGSIPLVEQFSSMAGQVWEGVLYGILNQDAAGAVFSPYGEYLRPLLAVLFFYLVKYAWEENAALFAALLVPFGVYWDHYGLGMLVCLAAAAYTKKSSYRRAAAVWLAVSWCALYRLDIGMAFGMACGVSFTLYAAAYRKWAMAKPLALTLAGWSAACAALWSGLCLAKGIDPAGRFREFLAIALPGQNGGYAGVGAVGQEVFAWVYIFVPFAAGICLMFTVFSRKLREQAGAERWLLLLLLGTAYFGNFSRGLESHPLAEGLGGGSYGAEGWSAFVFLAMFFSCLRNNRKLFLPAFMGLILCSHVLAQGEIFQAETIADSAAISAGKFTDAWKIPETGATAYWEKMREKGEPAQRVSWEPELQELAAPYQQAMDMLLKEGETFADFTNQPFLYPMLGRKNPAYAAQSPMQLSGEYAQEQFIREVEGVPLVLMPVSGGCHLEGLTNEFCYYKAAEYIYQNYVPLCRYKDSFAIWCLSGRYGELEGKAKELQYPFELAGYGYDGPNALGGEASEVSYQGFSHNCSVGCLPELWASADREKAMENPVAAQLEETGVAYTFSRDGFRPGKDGNYLLLEARYDGGGLETETGCGEAELKLGVLEKGKFAEKYKYTFTLKEGQHSYLFRVSSDYYWYSEKINAASFAAEGNAQAIRMCILDGD
;
A
#
# COMPACT_ATOMS: atom_id res chain seq x y z
N MET A 1 27.82 -59.96 11.78
CA MET A 1 27.54 -58.52 11.55
C MET A 1 27.28 -58.13 10.08
N LYS A 2 28.20 -58.29 9.11
CA LYS A 2 27.94 -57.89 7.69
C LYS A 2 26.70 -58.54 7.05
N ARG A 3 26.39 -59.82 7.36
CA ARG A 3 25.14 -60.49 6.93
C ARG A 3 23.88 -59.98 7.66
N ALA A 4 23.99 -59.57 8.92
CA ALA A 4 22.88 -58.98 9.68
C ALA A 4 22.57 -57.54 9.22
N VAL A 5 23.59 -56.75 8.85
CA VAL A 5 23.44 -55.43 8.21
C VAL A 5 22.88 -55.56 6.79
N SER A 6 23.24 -56.60 6.05
CA SER A 6 22.66 -56.94 4.74
C SER A 6 21.20 -57.40 4.84
N ALA A 7 20.85 -58.18 5.87
CA ALA A 7 19.48 -58.60 6.13
C ALA A 7 18.62 -57.41 6.59
N GLY A 8 19.11 -56.59 7.52
CA GLY A 8 18.45 -55.34 7.95
C GLY A 8 18.21 -54.36 6.80
N ARG A 9 19.13 -54.28 5.83
CA ARG A 9 18.92 -53.53 4.57
C ARG A 9 17.76 -54.07 3.73
N LYS A 10 17.62 -55.39 3.61
CA LYS A 10 16.50 -56.01 2.86
C LYS A 10 15.16 -55.82 3.57
N TYR A 11 15.11 -56.00 4.89
CA TYR A 11 13.88 -55.83 5.67
C TYR A 11 13.43 -54.36 5.74
N GLY A 12 14.36 -53.41 5.86
CA GLY A 12 14.03 -51.97 5.83
C GLY A 12 13.39 -51.53 4.52
N VAL A 13 13.82 -52.07 3.38
CA VAL A 13 13.22 -51.78 2.06
C VAL A 13 11.80 -52.35 1.94
N TRP A 14 11.54 -53.54 2.47
CA TRP A 14 10.20 -54.13 2.48
C TRP A 14 9.24 -53.41 3.43
N VAL A 15 9.73 -52.97 4.59
CA VAL A 15 8.95 -52.14 5.52
C VAL A 15 8.60 -50.80 4.88
N LEU A 16 9.55 -50.12 4.22
CA LEU A 16 9.28 -48.85 3.53
C LEU A 16 8.25 -49.02 2.40
N LYS A 17 8.34 -50.12 1.63
CA LYS A 17 7.37 -50.50 0.58
C LYS A 17 5.97 -50.73 1.15
N ALA A 18 5.87 -51.52 2.22
CA ALA A 18 4.60 -51.84 2.87
C ALA A 18 3.94 -50.61 3.51
N VAL A 19 4.74 -49.76 4.15
CA VAL A 19 4.27 -48.53 4.80
C VAL A 19 3.83 -47.47 3.78
N PHE A 20 4.53 -47.33 2.65
CA PHE A 20 4.11 -46.44 1.56
C PHE A 20 2.80 -46.89 0.91
N LEU A 21 2.63 -48.21 0.68
CA LEU A 21 1.37 -48.78 0.19
C LEU A 21 0.22 -48.55 1.19
N LEU A 22 0.49 -48.66 2.50
CA LEU A 22 -0.49 -48.37 3.55
C LEU A 22 -0.92 -46.89 3.56
N ALA A 23 0.03 -45.96 3.39
CA ALA A 23 -0.23 -44.52 3.33
C ALA A 23 -1.04 -44.11 2.08
N LEU A 24 -0.78 -44.74 0.93
CA LEU A 24 -1.56 -44.57 -0.31
C LEU A 24 -3.01 -45.06 -0.16
N LEU A 25 -3.21 -46.19 0.52
CA LEU A 25 -4.54 -46.75 0.78
C LEU A 25 -5.38 -45.87 1.72
N LEU A 26 -4.75 -45.26 2.73
CA LEU A 26 -5.43 -44.34 3.66
C LEU A 26 -5.89 -43.02 2.98
N GLY A 27 -5.23 -42.57 1.91
CA GLY A 27 -5.68 -41.45 1.07
C GLY A 27 -6.83 -41.77 0.10
N GLY A 28 -7.19 -43.06 -0.04
CA GLY A 28 -8.07 -43.58 -1.10
C GLY A 28 -9.53 -43.12 -1.07
N LYS A 29 -10.09 -42.74 0.10
CA LYS A 29 -11.50 -42.30 0.20
C LYS A 29 -11.80 -41.06 -0.66
N LYS A 30 -10.83 -40.18 -0.90
CA LYS A 30 -10.99 -39.01 -1.79
C LYS A 30 -10.89 -39.36 -3.28
N ALA A 31 -10.20 -40.45 -3.63
CA ALA A 31 -10.05 -40.91 -5.02
C ALA A 31 -11.32 -41.63 -5.54
N GLN A 32 -12.15 -42.16 -4.64
CA GLN A 32 -13.43 -42.78 -5.02
C GLN A 32 -14.46 -41.74 -5.50
N ILE A 33 -14.41 -40.52 -4.96
CA ILE A 33 -15.27 -39.37 -5.36
C ILE A 33 -14.97 -38.91 -6.81
N PHE A 34 -13.73 -39.12 -7.29
CA PHE A 34 -13.27 -38.74 -8.63
C PHE A 34 -13.96 -39.53 -9.76
N TRP A 35 -14.37 -40.77 -9.50
CA TRP A 35 -14.95 -41.63 -10.53
C TRP A 35 -16.46 -41.40 -10.74
N GLU A 36 -17.15 -40.81 -9.76
CA GLU A 36 -18.62 -40.73 -9.75
C GLU A 36 -19.20 -39.46 -10.40
N ARG A 37 -18.39 -38.44 -10.73
CA ARG A 37 -18.91 -37.07 -10.96
C ARG A 37 -18.43 -36.31 -12.22
N GLY A 38 -18.43 -36.93 -13.40
CA GLY A 38 -18.54 -36.26 -14.73
C GLY A 38 -17.52 -35.18 -15.17
N LEU A 39 -17.64 -34.71 -16.42
CA LEU A 39 -16.71 -33.77 -17.09
C LEU A 39 -16.70 -32.34 -16.51
N GLY A 40 -17.81 -31.88 -15.91
CA GLY A 40 -17.89 -30.55 -15.28
C GLY A 40 -17.04 -30.38 -14.02
N GLN A 41 -16.78 -31.48 -13.28
CA GLN A 41 -15.89 -31.48 -12.10
C GLN A 41 -14.43 -31.90 -12.43
N PHE A 42 -14.12 -32.19 -13.70
CA PHE A 42 -12.75 -32.47 -14.11
C PHE A 42 -11.80 -31.30 -13.81
N PHE A 43 -12.30 -30.07 -13.95
CA PHE A 43 -11.56 -28.84 -13.67
C PHE A 43 -11.47 -28.49 -12.17
N SER A 44 -12.39 -28.97 -11.33
CA SER A 44 -12.27 -28.82 -9.87
C SER A 44 -11.30 -29.83 -9.23
N CYS A 45 -10.92 -30.88 -9.97
CA CYS A 45 -10.06 -31.98 -9.52
C CYS A 45 -8.59 -31.87 -9.94
N GLN A 46 -8.10 -30.73 -10.45
CA GLN A 46 -6.73 -30.62 -10.96
C GLN A 46 -5.63 -30.87 -9.93
N ASN A 47 -5.88 -30.52 -8.67
CA ASN A 47 -4.99 -30.88 -7.57
C ASN A 47 -4.77 -32.42 -7.53
N ILE A 48 -5.79 -33.22 -7.89
CA ILE A 48 -5.70 -34.69 -7.98
C ILE A 48 -4.74 -35.12 -9.11
N PHE A 49 -4.74 -34.43 -10.26
CA PHE A 49 -3.81 -34.76 -11.35
C PHE A 49 -2.34 -34.61 -10.92
N PHE A 50 -1.97 -33.50 -10.29
CA PHE A 50 -0.62 -33.29 -9.78
C PHE A 50 -0.28 -34.27 -8.64
N TYR A 51 -1.24 -34.56 -7.76
CA TYR A 51 -1.09 -35.58 -6.72
C TYR A 51 -0.78 -36.96 -7.31
N VAL A 52 -1.52 -37.38 -8.35
CA VAL A 52 -1.30 -38.66 -9.03
C VAL A 52 0.09 -38.71 -9.66
N LEU A 53 0.55 -37.64 -10.31
CA LEU A 53 1.91 -37.57 -10.86
C LEU A 53 2.99 -37.74 -9.78
N MET A 54 2.85 -37.05 -8.64
CA MET A 54 3.76 -37.18 -7.51
C MET A 54 3.72 -38.58 -6.87
N ALA A 55 2.52 -39.15 -6.72
CA ALA A 55 2.34 -40.51 -6.22
C ALA A 55 2.98 -41.57 -7.14
N VAL A 56 2.85 -41.42 -8.47
CA VAL A 56 3.51 -42.28 -9.45
C VAL A 56 5.03 -42.14 -9.36
N ALA A 57 5.56 -40.91 -9.20
CA ALA A 57 6.99 -40.67 -9.03
C ALA A 57 7.53 -41.33 -7.75
N LEU A 58 6.80 -41.23 -6.64
CA LEU A 58 7.15 -41.92 -5.39
C LEU A 58 7.03 -43.45 -5.51
N GLY A 59 5.99 -43.95 -6.17
CA GLY A 59 5.85 -45.38 -6.46
C GLY A 59 7.01 -45.92 -7.29
N PHE A 60 7.47 -45.15 -8.28
CA PHE A 60 8.69 -45.46 -9.03
C PHE A 60 9.93 -45.44 -8.14
N ALA A 61 10.08 -44.43 -7.28
CA ALA A 61 11.21 -44.34 -6.36
C ALA A 61 11.26 -45.52 -5.36
N VAL A 62 10.11 -45.98 -4.90
CA VAL A 62 9.95 -47.15 -4.04
C VAL A 62 10.29 -48.44 -4.78
N TRP A 63 9.81 -48.59 -6.02
CA TRP A 63 10.12 -49.74 -6.86
C TRP A 63 11.63 -49.84 -7.14
N LYS A 64 12.27 -48.71 -7.43
CA LYS A 64 13.70 -48.57 -7.77
C LYS A 64 14.60 -48.15 -6.60
N PHE A 65 14.12 -48.32 -5.37
CA PHE A 65 14.82 -47.80 -4.19
C PHE A 65 16.27 -48.27 -4.08
N GLU A 66 16.55 -49.55 -4.31
CA GLU A 66 17.92 -50.08 -4.23
C GLU A 66 18.87 -49.43 -5.25
N ASP A 67 18.38 -49.22 -6.48
CA ASP A 67 19.15 -48.61 -7.56
C ASP A 67 19.42 -47.13 -7.25
N LEU A 68 18.37 -46.38 -6.86
CA LEU A 68 18.46 -44.97 -6.49
C LEU A 68 19.36 -44.76 -5.28
N TYR A 69 19.27 -45.63 -4.27
CA TYR A 69 20.11 -45.56 -3.08
C TYR A 69 21.57 -45.87 -3.40
N ARG A 70 21.87 -46.85 -4.27
CA ARG A 70 23.25 -47.12 -4.73
C ARG A 70 23.81 -45.95 -5.53
N SER A 71 23.01 -45.36 -6.42
CA SER A 71 23.33 -44.14 -7.19
C SER A 71 23.66 -42.99 -6.23
N PHE A 72 22.77 -42.78 -5.25
CA PHE A 72 22.97 -41.81 -4.17
C PHE A 72 24.27 -42.07 -3.43
N GLN A 73 24.57 -43.27 -2.96
CA GLN A 73 25.81 -43.57 -2.23
C GLN A 73 27.07 -43.27 -3.05
N LYS A 74 27.10 -43.63 -4.34
CA LYS A 74 28.27 -43.48 -5.22
C LYS A 74 28.57 -42.04 -5.62
N SER A 75 27.61 -41.14 -5.44
CA SER A 75 27.79 -39.76 -5.88
C SER A 75 28.71 -38.93 -5.01
N GLU A 76 29.61 -38.18 -5.65
CA GLU A 76 30.54 -37.26 -5.01
C GLU A 76 29.84 -36.05 -4.35
N ARG A 77 28.76 -35.55 -4.97
CA ARG A 77 27.95 -34.46 -4.44
C ARG A 77 26.49 -34.87 -4.40
N LYS A 78 25.88 -34.87 -3.21
CA LYS A 78 24.43 -35.08 -3.05
C LYS A 78 23.72 -33.83 -3.54
N GLN A 79 22.88 -33.96 -4.56
CA GLN A 79 22.16 -32.85 -5.19
C GLN A 79 20.65 -33.08 -5.08
N GLY A 80 19.85 -32.03 -5.28
CA GLY A 80 18.39 -32.16 -5.31
C GLY A 80 17.67 -31.89 -3.99
N LEU A 81 18.35 -31.30 -3.00
CA LEU A 81 17.75 -30.97 -1.70
C LEU A 81 16.51 -30.07 -1.85
N TRP A 82 16.63 -28.96 -2.59
CA TRP A 82 15.52 -28.03 -2.84
C TRP A 82 14.31 -28.72 -3.52
N TYR A 83 14.56 -29.57 -4.51
CA TYR A 83 13.49 -30.37 -5.14
C TYR A 83 12.81 -31.31 -4.14
N ALA A 84 13.59 -31.96 -3.27
CA ALA A 84 13.04 -32.83 -2.24
C ALA A 84 12.17 -32.08 -1.25
N VAL A 85 12.61 -30.90 -0.78
CA VAL A 85 11.81 -30.00 0.07
C VAL A 85 10.51 -29.63 -0.64
N TYR A 86 10.59 -29.05 -1.83
CA TYR A 86 9.42 -28.61 -2.58
C TYR A 86 8.39 -29.73 -2.75
N PHE A 87 8.80 -30.87 -3.32
CA PHE A 87 7.85 -31.95 -3.63
C PHE A 87 7.32 -32.65 -2.39
N SER A 88 8.14 -32.84 -1.34
CA SER A 88 7.66 -33.50 -0.11
C SER A 88 6.69 -32.62 0.69
N VAL A 89 6.98 -31.33 0.84
CA VAL A 89 6.07 -30.38 1.49
C VAL A 89 4.80 -30.23 0.65
N SER A 90 4.91 -29.98 -0.66
CA SER A 90 3.73 -29.89 -1.55
C SER A 90 2.86 -31.15 -1.50
N PHE A 91 3.49 -32.33 -1.41
CA PHE A 91 2.77 -33.60 -1.31
C PHE A 91 2.11 -33.78 0.07
N ALA A 92 2.75 -33.33 1.14
CA ALA A 92 2.19 -33.36 2.49
C ALA A 92 0.98 -32.42 2.64
N LEU A 93 0.99 -31.24 1.99
CA LEU A 93 -0.12 -30.28 2.05
C LEU A 93 -1.45 -30.80 1.46
N PHE A 94 -1.43 -31.90 0.69
CA PHE A 94 -2.67 -32.57 0.26
C PHE A 94 -3.47 -33.19 1.41
N GLY A 95 -2.82 -33.49 2.54
CA GLY A 95 -3.45 -34.03 3.75
C GLY A 95 -3.62 -32.96 4.82
N ASN A 96 -4.85 -32.73 5.29
CA ASN A 96 -5.14 -31.80 6.39
C ASN A 96 -5.32 -32.57 7.71
N PRO A 97 -4.34 -32.53 8.65
CA PRO A 97 -4.47 -33.21 9.94
C PRO A 97 -5.56 -32.62 10.85
N LEU A 98 -6.06 -31.41 10.57
CA LEU A 98 -7.12 -30.73 11.31
C LEU A 98 -8.53 -30.93 10.73
N GLY A 99 -8.70 -31.70 9.65
CA GLY A 99 -10.01 -31.92 9.02
C GLY A 99 -11.09 -32.42 10.00
N SER A 100 -12.25 -31.78 10.02
CA SER A 100 -13.37 -32.06 10.94
C SER A 100 -13.79 -33.54 10.91
N ALA A 101 -14.02 -34.09 9.71
CA ALA A 101 -14.42 -35.49 9.53
C ALA A 101 -13.39 -36.53 10.03
N GLN A 102 -12.10 -36.17 10.10
CA GLN A 102 -11.03 -37.09 10.55
C GLN A 102 -10.77 -37.01 12.04
N ASN A 103 -11.18 -35.91 12.67
CA ASN A 103 -10.98 -35.63 14.09
C ASN A 103 -12.25 -35.79 14.93
N GLN A 104 -13.38 -36.11 14.30
CA GLN A 104 -14.63 -36.33 15.02
C GLN A 104 -14.53 -37.54 15.97
N MET A 105 -15.18 -37.44 17.13
CA MET A 105 -15.29 -38.55 18.07
C MET A 105 -16.19 -39.65 17.50
N ASP A 106 -15.64 -40.85 17.32
CA ASP A 106 -16.41 -42.05 16.96
C ASP A 106 -16.78 -42.87 18.21
N GLU A 107 -15.96 -42.80 19.27
CA GLU A 107 -16.16 -43.54 20.52
C GLU A 107 -15.99 -42.60 21.73
N PHE A 108 -17.00 -42.54 22.59
CA PHE A 108 -16.96 -41.73 23.81
C PHE A 108 -16.48 -42.55 25.01
N ARG A 109 -15.27 -42.26 25.50
CA ARG A 109 -14.63 -42.99 26.62
C ARG A 109 -14.87 -42.36 28.00
N ARG A 110 -15.90 -41.52 28.15
CA ARG A 110 -16.24 -40.80 29.40
C ARG A 110 -15.13 -39.89 29.94
N VAL A 111 -14.18 -39.49 29.10
CA VAL A 111 -13.22 -38.42 29.40
C VAL A 111 -13.85 -37.11 28.95
N ILE A 112 -14.04 -36.17 29.87
CA ILE A 112 -14.71 -34.90 29.61
C ILE A 112 -13.66 -33.78 29.60
N GLY A 113 -13.65 -32.97 28.55
CA GLY A 113 -12.77 -31.82 28.37
C GLY A 113 -13.22 -30.97 27.17
N ALA A 114 -12.59 -29.81 26.98
CA ALA A 114 -12.99 -28.84 25.96
C ALA A 114 -13.13 -29.44 24.55
N GLY A 115 -12.19 -30.28 24.11
CA GLY A 115 -12.27 -30.94 22.79
C GLY A 115 -13.47 -31.86 22.63
N VAL A 116 -13.83 -32.61 23.68
CA VAL A 116 -14.99 -33.51 23.69
C VAL A 116 -16.31 -32.73 23.70
N LEU A 117 -16.36 -31.59 24.40
CA LEU A 117 -17.50 -30.66 24.33
C LEU A 117 -17.72 -30.12 22.92
N SER A 118 -16.65 -30.01 22.12
CA SER A 118 -16.71 -29.63 20.69
C SER A 118 -16.89 -30.83 19.73
N GLY A 119 -17.10 -32.05 20.23
CA GLY A 119 -17.23 -33.26 19.40
C GLY A 119 -15.93 -33.77 18.76
N MET A 120 -14.77 -33.29 19.22
CA MET A 120 -13.45 -33.57 18.64
C MET A 120 -12.64 -34.53 19.53
N ASP A 121 -12.02 -35.54 18.90
CA ASP A 121 -11.08 -36.48 19.53
C ASP A 121 -9.64 -35.97 19.43
N ALA A 122 -9.09 -35.52 20.57
CA ALA A 122 -7.72 -35.04 20.66
C ALA A 122 -6.68 -36.13 20.35
N SER A 123 -6.96 -37.41 20.66
CA SER A 123 -6.03 -38.52 20.41
C SER A 123 -5.89 -38.80 18.91
N LYS A 124 -7.01 -38.75 18.18
CA LYS A 124 -6.99 -38.82 16.70
C LYS A 124 -6.23 -37.65 16.10
N ARG A 125 -6.44 -36.42 16.61
CA ARG A 125 -5.69 -35.24 16.15
C ARG A 125 -4.18 -35.44 16.31
N VAL A 126 -3.73 -35.89 17.48
CA VAL A 126 -2.32 -36.22 17.73
C VAL A 126 -1.82 -37.29 16.76
N HIS A 127 -2.58 -38.37 16.55
CA HIS A 127 -2.22 -39.44 15.62
C HIS A 127 -2.12 -38.94 14.16
N ASN A 128 -3.04 -38.08 13.73
CA ASN A 128 -3.06 -37.48 12.41
C ASN A 128 -1.83 -36.61 12.17
N PHE A 129 -1.42 -35.79 13.15
CA PHE A 129 -0.17 -35.01 13.07
C PHE A 129 1.07 -35.89 12.98
N HIS A 130 1.18 -36.95 13.79
CA HIS A 130 2.31 -37.89 13.72
C HIS A 130 2.39 -38.58 12.36
N THR A 131 1.24 -39.01 11.84
CA THR A 131 1.15 -39.65 10.51
C THR A 131 1.55 -38.69 9.40
N TRP A 132 1.08 -37.43 9.48
CA TRP A 132 1.41 -36.37 8.53
C TRP A 132 2.92 -36.05 8.52
N LEU A 133 3.54 -35.90 9.70
CA LEU A 133 4.99 -35.66 9.83
C LEU A 133 5.82 -36.86 9.36
N PHE A 134 5.39 -38.07 9.69
CA PHE A 134 6.07 -39.29 9.24
C PHE A 134 5.98 -39.44 7.71
N PHE A 135 4.82 -39.17 7.13
CA PHE A 135 4.62 -39.19 5.68
C PHE A 135 5.49 -38.16 4.96
N PHE A 136 5.60 -36.95 5.51
CA PHE A 136 6.54 -35.94 5.04
C PHE A 136 7.98 -36.46 5.06
N ALA A 137 8.44 -37.04 6.17
CA ALA A 137 9.81 -37.55 6.28
C ALA A 137 10.12 -38.66 5.24
N VAL A 138 9.19 -39.61 5.04
CA VAL A 138 9.35 -40.69 4.05
C VAL A 138 9.36 -40.15 2.63
N SER A 139 8.41 -39.27 2.29
CA SER A 139 8.33 -38.67 0.95
C SER A 139 9.55 -37.81 0.64
N PHE A 140 10.08 -37.06 1.62
CA PHE A 140 11.31 -36.29 1.50
C PHE A 140 12.50 -37.17 1.10
N VAL A 141 12.72 -38.28 1.80
CA VAL A 141 13.82 -39.21 1.49
C VAL A 141 13.67 -39.77 0.07
N LEU A 142 12.47 -40.20 -0.31
CA LEU A 142 12.21 -40.77 -1.63
C LEU A 142 12.40 -39.75 -2.76
N PHE A 143 11.86 -38.54 -2.62
CA PHE A 143 12.09 -37.47 -3.59
C PHE A 143 13.55 -37.04 -3.64
N PHE A 144 14.27 -37.04 -2.52
CA PHE A 144 15.68 -36.71 -2.50
C PHE A 144 16.53 -37.71 -3.27
N LEU A 145 16.27 -39.02 -3.08
CA LEU A 145 16.92 -40.08 -3.84
C LEU A 145 16.62 -39.94 -5.35
N LEU A 146 15.36 -39.67 -5.70
CA LEU A 146 14.93 -39.51 -7.09
C LEU A 146 15.55 -38.28 -7.75
N ALA A 147 15.50 -37.11 -7.09
CA ALA A 147 16.06 -35.86 -7.59
C ALA A 147 17.57 -35.98 -7.77
N ASN A 148 18.27 -36.60 -6.80
CA ASN A 148 19.70 -36.83 -6.89
C ASN A 148 20.06 -37.69 -8.12
N ASP A 149 19.35 -38.79 -8.38
CA ASP A 149 19.58 -39.63 -9.55
C ASP A 149 19.32 -38.89 -10.88
N VAL A 150 18.26 -38.08 -10.94
CA VAL A 150 17.91 -37.32 -12.14
C VAL A 150 18.97 -36.25 -12.46
N LEU A 151 19.46 -35.55 -11.44
CA LEU A 151 20.44 -34.46 -11.57
C LEU A 151 21.85 -34.94 -11.90
N GLN A 152 22.20 -36.18 -11.53
CA GLN A 152 23.55 -36.74 -11.76
C GLN A 152 23.76 -37.36 -13.14
N LYS A 153 22.69 -37.57 -13.90
CA LYS A 153 22.80 -38.13 -15.25
C LYS A 153 23.52 -37.14 -16.16
N ASP A 154 24.52 -37.63 -16.90
CA ASP A 154 25.14 -36.82 -17.95
C ASP A 154 24.11 -36.46 -19.03
N ARG A 155 23.93 -35.16 -19.24
CA ARG A 155 22.95 -34.60 -20.17
C ARG A 155 23.63 -33.83 -21.29
N VAL A 156 23.00 -33.90 -22.47
CA VAL A 156 23.33 -33.07 -23.64
C VAL A 156 23.10 -31.58 -23.30
N ARG A 157 23.80 -30.69 -23.99
CA ARG A 157 23.81 -29.24 -23.75
C ARG A 157 22.42 -28.61 -23.53
N GLU A 158 21.42 -28.98 -24.33
CA GLU A 158 20.06 -28.40 -24.20
C GLU A 158 19.34 -28.87 -22.94
N ALA A 159 19.46 -30.16 -22.57
CA ALA A 159 18.92 -30.66 -21.32
C ALA A 159 19.65 -30.05 -20.11
N ARG A 160 20.94 -29.71 -20.23
CA ARG A 160 21.67 -28.96 -19.19
C ARG A 160 21.13 -27.54 -19.00
N ARG A 161 20.72 -26.84 -20.06
CA ARG A 161 20.07 -25.52 -19.95
C ARG A 161 18.74 -25.58 -19.20
N VAL A 162 17.93 -26.61 -19.46
CA VAL A 162 16.67 -26.81 -18.72
C VAL A 162 16.95 -27.13 -17.26
N LEU A 163 17.98 -27.94 -16.96
CA LEU A 163 18.42 -28.19 -15.59
C LEU A 163 18.85 -26.90 -14.87
N GLU A 164 19.69 -26.07 -15.52
CA GLU A 164 20.09 -24.75 -15.00
C GLU A 164 18.86 -23.88 -14.70
N PHE A 165 17.90 -23.80 -15.63
CA PHE A 165 16.63 -23.10 -15.39
C PHE A 165 15.89 -23.66 -14.16
N THR A 166 15.71 -24.97 -14.06
CA THR A 166 15.00 -25.58 -12.92
C THR A 166 15.71 -25.38 -11.59
N ASP A 167 17.04 -25.33 -11.60
CA ASP A 167 17.87 -25.12 -10.40
C ASP A 167 17.77 -23.67 -9.87
N HIS A 168 17.36 -22.73 -10.74
CA HIS A 168 16.93 -21.39 -10.35
C HIS A 168 15.46 -21.36 -9.92
N PHE A 169 14.58 -21.98 -10.74
CA PHE A 169 13.13 -21.95 -10.53
C PHE A 169 12.69 -22.67 -9.25
N ILE A 170 13.39 -23.74 -8.84
CA ILE A 170 13.03 -24.49 -7.62
C ILE A 170 13.18 -23.63 -6.35
N VAL A 171 14.17 -22.75 -6.29
CA VAL A 171 14.34 -21.82 -5.16
C VAL A 171 13.17 -20.84 -5.08
N LEU A 172 12.65 -20.40 -6.23
CA LEU A 172 11.46 -19.57 -6.29
C LEU A 172 10.20 -20.36 -5.88
N ALA A 173 10.10 -21.61 -6.33
CA ALA A 173 9.01 -22.50 -5.97
C ALA A 173 8.98 -22.78 -4.45
N ASP A 174 10.14 -22.97 -3.82
CA ASP A 174 10.25 -23.13 -2.37
C ASP A 174 9.89 -21.84 -1.60
N VAL A 175 10.30 -20.66 -2.10
CA VAL A 175 9.88 -19.37 -1.52
C VAL A 175 8.35 -19.22 -1.57
N HIS A 176 7.73 -19.53 -2.70
CA HIS A 176 6.27 -19.53 -2.81
C HIS A 176 5.61 -20.56 -1.88
N LEU A 177 6.21 -21.74 -1.76
CA LEU A 177 5.70 -22.80 -0.90
C LEU A 177 5.70 -22.41 0.57
N VAL A 178 6.68 -21.64 1.04
CA VAL A 178 6.71 -21.10 2.41
C VAL A 178 5.50 -20.20 2.65
N PHE A 179 5.19 -19.27 1.74
CA PHE A 179 3.98 -18.43 1.86
C PHE A 179 2.70 -19.27 1.89
N ARG A 180 2.63 -20.34 1.09
CA ARG A 180 1.50 -21.27 1.11
C ARG A 180 1.40 -22.08 2.40
N CYS A 181 2.52 -22.45 3.01
CA CYS A 181 2.52 -23.12 4.31
C CYS A 181 1.98 -22.21 5.42
N ILE A 182 2.27 -20.91 5.37
CA ILE A 182 1.78 -19.92 6.34
C ILE A 182 0.25 -19.81 6.29
N LEU A 183 -0.33 -19.79 5.09
CA LEU A 183 -1.79 -19.68 4.89
C LEU A 183 -2.55 -20.99 5.09
N TYR A 184 -1.88 -22.14 4.98
CA TYR A 184 -2.50 -23.46 4.85
C TYR A 184 -3.60 -23.78 5.86
N PHE A 185 -3.38 -23.53 7.15
CA PHE A 185 -4.37 -23.89 8.17
C PHE A 185 -5.52 -22.88 8.28
N GLY A 186 -5.29 -21.61 7.96
CA GLY A 186 -6.34 -20.59 7.88
C GLY A 186 -7.30 -20.89 6.73
N ASP A 187 -6.72 -21.10 5.54
CA ASP A 187 -7.38 -21.47 4.30
C ASP A 187 -8.28 -22.73 4.42
N MET A 188 -7.89 -23.68 5.26
CA MET A 188 -8.59 -24.97 5.44
C MET A 188 -9.65 -24.96 6.56
N SER A 189 -9.80 -23.83 7.27
CA SER A 189 -10.89 -23.61 8.22
C SER A 189 -12.20 -23.23 7.50
N GLU A 190 -12.11 -22.75 6.28
CA GLU A 190 -13.24 -22.54 5.37
C GLU A 190 -13.63 -23.89 4.71
N GLU A 191 -14.93 -24.14 4.51
CA GLU A 191 -15.44 -25.45 4.01
C GLU A 191 -15.02 -25.79 2.55
N LEU A 192 -14.30 -24.89 1.86
CA LEU A 192 -13.77 -25.07 0.52
C LEU A 192 -12.24 -25.17 0.56
N PRO A 193 -11.60 -26.13 -0.15
CA PRO A 193 -10.14 -26.13 -0.24
C PRO A 193 -9.67 -24.85 -0.95
N ALA A 194 -8.87 -24.03 -0.26
CA ALA A 194 -8.30 -22.81 -0.83
C ALA A 194 -7.58 -23.12 -2.14
N PHE A 195 -8.14 -22.61 -3.23
CA PHE A 195 -7.58 -22.79 -4.55
C PHE A 195 -6.58 -21.65 -4.82
N SER A 196 -5.36 -22.03 -5.16
CA SER A 196 -4.28 -21.12 -5.54
C SER A 196 -3.94 -21.30 -7.02
N TYR A 197 -4.10 -20.25 -7.81
CA TYR A 197 -3.75 -20.27 -9.22
C TYR A 197 -2.23 -20.35 -9.41
N SER A 198 -1.47 -19.55 -8.65
CA SER A 198 -0.01 -19.47 -8.69
C SER A 198 0.67 -20.80 -8.32
N THR A 199 0.17 -21.53 -7.32
CA THR A 199 0.71 -22.86 -6.93
C THR A 199 0.61 -23.84 -8.10
N ASN A 200 -0.55 -23.88 -8.76
CA ASN A 200 -0.78 -24.77 -9.89
C ASN A 200 0.07 -24.40 -11.11
N LEU A 201 0.29 -23.11 -11.34
CA LEU A 201 1.17 -22.65 -12.41
C LEU A 201 2.63 -23.05 -12.18
N ILE A 202 3.13 -22.97 -10.94
CA ILE A 202 4.48 -23.45 -10.59
C ILE A 202 4.61 -24.96 -10.87
N MET A 203 3.60 -25.74 -10.46
CA MET A 203 3.56 -27.19 -10.72
C MET A 203 3.55 -27.50 -12.21
N LEU A 204 2.84 -26.71 -13.01
CA LEU A 204 2.78 -26.86 -14.47
C LEU A 204 4.14 -26.55 -15.14
N VAL A 205 4.86 -25.52 -14.68
CA VAL A 205 6.21 -25.20 -15.17
C VAL A 205 7.20 -26.32 -14.81
N LEU A 206 7.15 -26.84 -13.57
CA LEU A 206 7.97 -27.98 -13.15
C LEU A 206 7.65 -29.25 -13.96
N MET A 207 6.37 -29.51 -14.22
CA MET A 207 5.92 -30.62 -15.06
C MET A 207 6.47 -30.50 -16.49
N ALA A 208 6.39 -29.32 -17.10
CA ALA A 208 6.90 -29.08 -18.45
C ALA A 208 8.43 -29.29 -18.51
N ALA A 209 9.17 -28.81 -17.51
CA ALA A 209 10.60 -29.03 -17.41
C ALA A 209 10.95 -30.52 -17.20
N ALA A 210 10.21 -31.22 -16.33
CA ALA A 210 10.38 -32.66 -16.12
C ALA A 210 10.08 -33.47 -17.39
N ALA A 211 9.01 -33.12 -18.13
CA ALA A 211 8.67 -33.74 -19.39
C ALA A 211 9.78 -33.58 -20.43
N PHE A 212 10.40 -32.39 -20.52
CA PHE A 212 11.56 -32.18 -21.39
C PHE A 212 12.71 -33.14 -21.09
N LEU A 213 13.05 -33.31 -19.82
CA LEU A 213 14.18 -34.12 -19.35
C LEU A 213 13.92 -35.64 -19.38
N LEU A 214 12.69 -36.06 -19.07
CA LEU A 214 12.31 -37.48 -18.98
C LEU A 214 11.89 -38.06 -20.34
N LEU A 215 11.22 -37.28 -21.19
CA LEU A 215 10.79 -37.72 -22.53
C LEU A 215 11.86 -37.50 -23.61
N HIS A 216 13.04 -37.03 -23.24
CA HIS A 216 14.15 -36.72 -24.14
C HIS A 216 13.75 -35.77 -25.28
N LEU A 217 13.07 -34.67 -24.93
CA LEU A 217 12.59 -33.69 -25.93
C LEU A 217 13.74 -32.91 -26.58
N GLU A 218 14.93 -32.89 -25.96
CA GLU A 218 16.14 -32.29 -26.51
C GLU A 218 16.54 -32.88 -27.88
N LYS A 219 16.05 -34.08 -28.21
CA LYS A 219 16.27 -34.72 -29.52
C LYS A 219 15.46 -34.07 -30.65
N ASN A 220 14.44 -33.30 -30.32
CA ASN A 220 13.44 -32.79 -31.27
C ASN A 220 13.35 -31.25 -31.26
N ILE A 221 13.46 -30.63 -30.09
CA ILE A 221 13.32 -29.19 -29.90
C ILE A 221 14.43 -28.67 -28.97
N LEU A 222 14.93 -27.47 -29.25
CA LEU A 222 15.87 -26.79 -28.38
C LEU A 222 15.14 -26.15 -27.19
N ALA A 223 15.85 -25.89 -26.09
CA ALA A 223 15.23 -25.41 -24.85
C ALA A 223 14.53 -24.05 -25.01
N GLU A 224 15.08 -23.16 -25.84
CA GLU A 224 14.54 -21.81 -26.04
C GLU A 224 13.24 -21.82 -26.86
N GLU A 225 13.20 -22.59 -27.94
CA GLU A 225 12.01 -22.81 -28.77
C GLU A 225 10.92 -23.54 -27.98
N TYR A 226 11.29 -24.45 -27.08
CA TYR A 226 10.34 -25.10 -26.17
C TYR A 226 9.71 -24.08 -25.19
N ALA A 227 10.51 -23.17 -24.64
CA ALA A 227 9.99 -22.08 -23.79
C ALA A 227 9.06 -21.14 -24.57
N GLN A 228 9.37 -20.81 -25.83
CA GLN A 228 8.49 -20.00 -26.69
C GLN A 228 7.15 -20.70 -26.95
N LEU A 229 7.17 -22.00 -27.24
CA LEU A 229 5.97 -22.81 -27.46
C LEU A 229 5.09 -22.85 -26.20
N LEU A 230 5.69 -23.10 -25.03
CA LEU A 230 4.98 -23.10 -23.75
C LEU A 230 4.37 -21.74 -23.42
N MET A 231 5.13 -20.65 -23.63
CA MET A 231 4.65 -19.28 -23.40
C MET A 231 3.44 -18.96 -24.28
N ALA A 232 3.49 -19.30 -25.57
CA ALA A 232 2.38 -19.11 -26.49
C ALA A 232 1.16 -19.94 -26.07
N GLY A 233 1.35 -21.20 -25.69
CA GLY A 233 0.27 -22.07 -25.19
C GLY A 233 -0.37 -21.55 -23.90
N TYR A 234 0.44 -21.09 -22.94
CA TYR A 234 -0.01 -20.51 -21.68
C TYR A 234 -0.79 -19.21 -21.87
N CYS A 235 -0.37 -18.34 -22.77
CA CYS A 235 -1.08 -17.08 -23.00
C CYS A 235 -2.36 -17.30 -23.84
N ALA A 236 -2.33 -18.23 -24.80
CA ALA A 236 -3.48 -18.56 -25.63
C ALA A 236 -4.60 -19.29 -24.85
N SER A 237 -4.29 -19.91 -23.71
CA SER A 237 -5.30 -20.53 -22.86
C SER A 237 -6.23 -19.52 -22.19
N ILE A 238 -5.79 -18.27 -21.98
CA ILE A 238 -6.61 -17.21 -21.39
C ILE A 238 -7.85 -16.94 -22.25
N PRO A 239 -7.71 -16.55 -23.53
CA PRO A 239 -8.87 -16.33 -24.39
C PRO A 239 -9.64 -17.63 -24.63
N ALA A 240 -8.98 -18.78 -24.70
CA ALA A 240 -9.68 -20.07 -24.80
C ALA A 240 -10.58 -20.33 -23.58
N ALA A 241 -10.12 -20.06 -22.36
CA ALA A 241 -10.92 -20.20 -21.15
C ALA A 241 -12.12 -19.24 -21.13
N ILE A 242 -11.93 -18.00 -21.57
CA ILE A 242 -13.00 -16.99 -21.69
C ILE A 242 -14.07 -17.42 -22.70
N LEU A 243 -13.66 -17.96 -23.85
CA LEU A 243 -14.56 -18.37 -24.93
C LEU A 243 -15.31 -19.68 -24.63
N LEU A 244 -14.76 -20.58 -23.81
CA LEU A 244 -15.43 -21.82 -23.42
C LEU A 244 -16.74 -21.56 -22.65
N GLY A 245 -16.85 -20.41 -21.98
CA GLY A 245 -18.09 -19.94 -21.37
C GLY A 245 -18.59 -20.73 -20.17
N VAL A 246 -17.94 -21.84 -19.81
CA VAL A 246 -18.10 -22.58 -18.56
C VAL A 246 -17.68 -21.67 -17.40
N GLY A 247 -18.29 -21.77 -16.22
CA GLY A 247 -17.96 -20.86 -15.11
C GLY A 247 -16.48 -20.80 -14.75
N TRP A 248 -15.99 -19.59 -14.44
CA TRP A 248 -14.57 -19.34 -14.20
C TRP A 248 -14.07 -19.94 -12.87
N HIS A 249 -14.95 -20.06 -11.87
CA HIS A 249 -14.73 -20.70 -10.57
C HIS A 249 -13.39 -20.31 -9.91
N GLY A 250 -13.12 -19.00 -9.81
CA GLY A 250 -11.89 -18.49 -9.16
C GLY A 250 -10.59 -18.85 -9.88
N GLY A 251 -10.63 -19.15 -11.18
CA GLY A 251 -9.46 -19.47 -12.01
C GLY A 251 -9.23 -20.97 -12.24
N LYS A 252 -10.06 -21.86 -11.67
CA LYS A 252 -9.98 -23.33 -11.88
C LYS A 252 -10.10 -23.71 -13.36
N LEU A 253 -11.01 -23.07 -14.09
CA LEU A 253 -11.16 -23.31 -15.53
C LEU A 253 -9.89 -22.93 -16.29
N LEU A 254 -9.27 -21.80 -15.96
CA LEU A 254 -8.06 -21.31 -16.61
C LEU A 254 -6.89 -22.28 -16.44
N VAL A 255 -6.63 -22.75 -15.22
CA VAL A 255 -5.60 -23.78 -14.96
C VAL A 255 -5.94 -25.07 -15.69
N GLY A 256 -7.22 -25.42 -15.79
CA GLY A 256 -7.79 -26.48 -16.62
C GLY A 256 -7.25 -26.47 -18.04
N VAL A 257 -7.58 -25.39 -18.74
CA VAL A 257 -7.20 -25.16 -20.13
C VAL A 257 -5.68 -25.06 -20.27
N GLN A 258 -4.98 -24.44 -19.32
CA GLN A 258 -3.51 -24.35 -19.32
C GLN A 258 -2.84 -25.71 -19.22
N THR A 259 -3.38 -26.62 -18.40
CA THR A 259 -2.86 -27.99 -18.26
C THR A 259 -3.01 -28.76 -19.56
N LEU A 260 -4.17 -28.67 -20.21
CA LEU A 260 -4.40 -29.26 -21.53
C LEU A 260 -3.48 -28.66 -22.59
N ALA A 261 -3.34 -27.33 -22.63
CA ALA A 261 -2.43 -26.64 -23.55
C ALA A 261 -0.97 -27.07 -23.34
N CYS A 262 -0.53 -27.23 -22.08
CA CYS A 262 0.80 -27.71 -21.74
C CYS A 262 1.04 -29.14 -22.25
N ILE A 263 0.08 -30.05 -22.05
CA ILE A 263 0.16 -31.44 -22.56
C ILE A 263 0.23 -31.44 -24.09
N CYS A 264 -0.60 -30.64 -24.77
CA CYS A 264 -0.55 -30.47 -26.22
C CYS A 264 0.82 -29.95 -26.69
N CYS A 265 1.40 -28.96 -26.00
CA CYS A 265 2.73 -28.45 -26.33
C CYS A 265 3.83 -29.51 -26.16
N ILE A 266 3.77 -30.33 -25.10
CA ILE A 266 4.68 -31.46 -24.89
C ILE A 266 4.57 -32.47 -26.03
N PHE A 267 3.34 -32.82 -26.43
CA PHE A 267 3.09 -33.76 -27.52
C PHE A 267 3.59 -33.22 -28.88
N LEU A 268 3.32 -31.95 -29.18
CA LEU A 268 3.82 -31.27 -30.37
C LEU A 268 5.36 -31.27 -30.40
N ALA A 269 6.01 -30.93 -29.28
CA ALA A 269 7.47 -31.00 -29.15
C ALA A 269 8.02 -32.43 -29.36
N LYS A 270 7.26 -33.46 -29.00
CA LYS A 270 7.67 -34.86 -29.19
C LYS A 270 7.57 -35.32 -30.64
N ILE A 271 6.61 -34.83 -31.42
CA ILE A 271 6.34 -35.30 -32.79
C ILE A 271 7.02 -34.41 -33.85
N GLY A 272 7.18 -33.11 -33.61
CA GLY A 272 7.67 -32.11 -34.58
C GLY A 272 9.16 -32.14 -34.94
N LYS A 273 9.81 -33.31 -34.90
CA LYS A 273 11.28 -33.51 -34.90
C LYS A 273 12.07 -32.79 -36.00
N LYS A 274 11.55 -32.73 -37.24
CA LYS A 274 12.22 -32.03 -38.36
C LYS A 274 11.79 -30.57 -38.52
N GLN A 275 10.62 -30.19 -38.03
CA GLN A 275 10.02 -28.88 -38.28
C GLN A 275 10.64 -27.80 -37.37
N PHE A 276 10.90 -28.12 -36.08
CA PHE A 276 11.49 -27.14 -35.15
C PHE A 276 12.96 -26.79 -35.44
N GLN A 277 13.63 -27.54 -36.32
CA GLN A 277 15.00 -27.23 -36.76
C GLN A 277 15.03 -26.15 -37.85
N ASP A 278 13.92 -25.89 -38.54
CA ASP A 278 13.82 -24.85 -39.54
C ASP A 278 13.90 -23.46 -38.90
N LYS A 279 14.84 -22.63 -39.38
CA LYS A 279 14.99 -21.23 -38.95
C LYS A 279 13.68 -20.43 -39.05
N ARG A 280 12.81 -20.78 -40.00
CA ARG A 280 11.55 -20.09 -40.20
C ARG A 280 10.52 -20.42 -39.11
N VAL A 281 10.48 -21.67 -38.65
CA VAL A 281 9.62 -22.10 -37.53
C VAL A 281 10.09 -21.43 -36.23
N LYS A 282 11.40 -21.27 -36.03
CA LYS A 282 11.95 -20.53 -34.88
C LYS A 282 11.50 -19.06 -34.86
N ALA A 283 11.51 -18.40 -36.02
CA ALA A 283 11.03 -17.03 -36.15
C ALA A 283 9.51 -16.94 -35.85
N PHE A 284 8.73 -17.89 -36.35
CA PHE A 284 7.30 -18.01 -36.09
C PHE A 284 6.99 -18.16 -34.58
N LEU A 285 7.69 -19.06 -33.89
CA LEU A 285 7.51 -19.27 -32.45
C LEU A 285 7.90 -18.04 -31.63
N ALA A 286 9.00 -17.37 -31.97
CA ALA A 286 9.41 -16.14 -31.30
C ALA A 286 8.39 -15.00 -31.50
N CYS A 287 7.87 -14.82 -32.71
CA CYS A 287 6.76 -13.88 -32.98
C CYS A 287 5.52 -14.23 -32.17
N GLY A 288 5.15 -15.52 -32.14
CA GLY A 288 4.01 -16.01 -31.37
C GLY A 288 4.16 -15.73 -29.88
N ALA A 289 5.32 -16.02 -29.28
CA ALA A 289 5.57 -15.74 -27.87
C ALA A 289 5.44 -14.24 -27.53
N ILE A 290 5.93 -13.34 -28.39
CA ILE A 290 5.81 -11.89 -28.19
C ILE A 290 4.34 -11.45 -28.30
N LEU A 291 3.63 -11.83 -29.36
CA LEU A 291 2.26 -11.37 -29.57
C LEU A 291 1.29 -11.99 -28.58
N CYS A 292 1.43 -13.27 -28.25
CA CYS A 292 0.61 -13.92 -27.23
C CYS A 292 0.85 -13.32 -25.83
N SER A 293 2.06 -12.84 -25.52
CA SER A 293 2.32 -12.16 -24.23
C SER A 293 1.55 -10.84 -24.05
N LEU A 294 1.04 -10.24 -25.13
CA LEU A 294 0.17 -9.06 -25.07
C LEU A 294 -1.28 -9.41 -24.74
N VAL A 295 -1.67 -10.68 -24.80
CA VAL A 295 -3.06 -11.11 -24.61
C VAL A 295 -3.64 -10.65 -23.27
N PRO A 296 -2.97 -10.80 -22.11
CA PRO A 296 -3.50 -10.29 -20.85
C PRO A 296 -3.80 -8.79 -20.87
N PHE A 297 -2.91 -8.00 -21.45
CA PHE A 297 -3.12 -6.56 -21.61
C PHE A 297 -4.29 -6.26 -22.55
N LEU A 298 -4.37 -6.95 -23.70
CA LEU A 298 -5.48 -6.78 -24.65
C LEU A 298 -6.83 -7.16 -24.03
N THR A 299 -6.85 -8.17 -23.15
CA THR A 299 -8.05 -8.54 -22.38
C THR A 299 -8.45 -7.43 -21.41
N SER A 300 -7.50 -6.93 -20.62
CA SER A 300 -7.75 -5.81 -19.68
C SER A 300 -8.20 -4.55 -20.41
N PHE A 301 -7.49 -4.17 -21.48
CA PHE A 301 -7.84 -3.04 -22.34
C PHE A 301 -9.23 -3.19 -22.96
N TYR A 302 -9.60 -4.40 -23.40
CA TYR A 302 -10.93 -4.66 -23.94
C TYR A 302 -12.03 -4.47 -22.89
N ILE A 303 -11.82 -4.97 -21.66
CA ILE A 303 -12.77 -4.76 -20.54
C ILE A 303 -12.96 -3.26 -20.30
N GLU A 304 -11.87 -2.52 -20.16
CA GLU A 304 -11.95 -1.09 -19.87
C GLU A 304 -12.50 -0.27 -21.04
N LEU A 305 -12.18 -0.64 -22.28
CA LEU A 305 -12.73 0.01 -23.47
C LEU A 305 -14.26 -0.13 -23.52
N ILE A 306 -14.83 -1.26 -23.11
CA ILE A 306 -16.29 -1.42 -23.03
C ILE A 306 -16.88 -0.52 -21.95
N ASN A 307 -16.23 -0.44 -20.79
CA ASN A 307 -16.66 0.44 -19.70
C ASN A 307 -16.67 1.91 -20.17
N ILE A 308 -15.62 2.35 -20.85
CA ILE A 308 -15.52 3.69 -21.45
C ILE A 308 -16.61 3.88 -22.51
N LEU A 309 -16.76 2.95 -23.47
CA LEU A 309 -17.78 3.05 -24.52
C LEU A 309 -19.20 3.18 -23.95
N ASN A 310 -19.48 2.49 -22.83
CA ASN A 310 -20.75 2.61 -22.14
C ASN A 310 -21.02 4.04 -21.65
N GLN A 311 -20.00 4.74 -21.14
CA GLN A 311 -20.13 6.15 -20.73
C GLN A 311 -20.39 7.10 -21.90
N TYR A 312 -19.91 6.76 -23.10
CA TYR A 312 -20.23 7.51 -24.34
C TYR A 312 -21.56 7.06 -24.99
N GLY A 313 -22.40 6.28 -24.30
CA GLY A 313 -23.70 5.82 -24.82
C GLY A 313 -23.63 4.69 -25.85
N VAL A 314 -22.48 4.01 -25.97
CA VAL A 314 -22.30 2.87 -26.89
C VAL A 314 -22.42 1.55 -26.11
N PHE A 315 -23.55 0.87 -26.26
CA PHE A 315 -23.89 -0.35 -25.52
C PHE A 315 -23.49 -1.62 -26.29
N VAL A 316 -22.43 -2.30 -25.84
CA VAL A 316 -21.97 -3.56 -26.42
C VAL A 316 -22.63 -4.75 -25.71
N VAL A 317 -23.57 -5.40 -26.40
CA VAL A 317 -24.39 -6.49 -25.81
C VAL A 317 -23.70 -7.86 -25.89
N HIS A 318 -23.12 -8.21 -27.04
CA HIS A 318 -22.52 -9.53 -27.25
C HIS A 318 -21.00 -9.49 -27.01
N LEU A 319 -20.59 -9.23 -25.77
CA LEU A 319 -19.18 -9.04 -25.40
C LEU A 319 -18.28 -10.19 -25.87
N ARG A 320 -18.69 -11.44 -25.66
CA ARG A 320 -17.90 -12.62 -26.11
C ARG A 320 -17.71 -12.68 -27.62
N SER A 321 -18.72 -12.30 -28.39
CA SER A 321 -18.66 -12.30 -29.86
C SER A 321 -17.75 -11.19 -30.37
N PHE A 322 -17.80 -9.98 -29.78
CA PHE A 322 -16.87 -8.92 -30.14
C PHE A 322 -15.44 -9.25 -29.71
N TYR A 323 -15.26 -9.84 -28.53
CA TYR A 323 -13.97 -10.33 -28.08
C TYR A 323 -13.40 -11.38 -29.02
N SER A 324 -14.23 -12.31 -29.54
CA SER A 324 -13.78 -13.31 -30.51
C SER A 324 -13.37 -12.69 -31.85
N VAL A 325 -14.06 -11.65 -32.33
CA VAL A 325 -13.67 -10.90 -33.53
C VAL A 325 -12.32 -10.19 -33.34
N ILE A 326 -12.10 -9.55 -32.19
CA ILE A 326 -10.81 -8.91 -31.87
C ILE A 326 -9.69 -9.95 -31.81
N LEU A 327 -9.95 -11.11 -31.20
CA LEU A 327 -9.00 -12.21 -31.17
C LEU A 327 -8.72 -12.78 -32.56
N LEU A 328 -9.71 -12.87 -33.45
CA LEU A 328 -9.51 -13.26 -34.85
C LEU A 328 -8.64 -12.25 -35.60
N PHE A 329 -8.85 -10.95 -35.38
CA PHE A 329 -7.99 -9.91 -35.96
C PHE A 329 -6.57 -9.99 -35.41
N ALA A 330 -6.41 -10.19 -34.09
CA ALA A 330 -5.10 -10.39 -33.45
C ALA A 330 -4.41 -11.66 -33.97
N ALA A 331 -5.16 -12.75 -34.19
CA ALA A 331 -4.65 -13.99 -34.77
C ALA A 331 -4.28 -13.82 -36.25
N ALA A 332 -5.04 -13.05 -37.03
CA ALA A 332 -4.71 -12.71 -38.41
C ALA A 332 -3.45 -11.84 -38.48
N LEU A 333 -3.34 -10.82 -37.62
CA LEU A 333 -2.13 -10.01 -37.48
C LEU A 333 -0.93 -10.89 -37.08
N TRP A 334 -1.12 -11.82 -36.14
CA TRP A 334 -0.10 -12.80 -35.79
C TRP A 334 0.31 -13.66 -36.97
N ALA A 335 -0.65 -14.17 -37.75
CA ALA A 335 -0.36 -14.96 -38.94
C ALA A 335 0.43 -14.14 -39.97
N VAL A 336 0.05 -12.88 -40.22
CA VAL A 336 0.76 -11.98 -41.15
C VAL A 336 2.16 -11.64 -40.66
N CYS A 337 2.32 -11.20 -39.41
CA CYS A 337 3.63 -10.87 -38.83
C CYS A 337 4.55 -12.10 -38.79
N SER A 338 4.00 -13.26 -38.44
CA SER A 338 4.77 -14.49 -38.42
C SER A 338 5.10 -15.00 -39.82
N MET A 339 4.22 -14.80 -40.80
CA MET A 339 4.48 -15.12 -42.21
C MET A 339 5.53 -14.18 -42.80
N GLN A 340 5.52 -12.90 -42.46
CA GLN A 340 6.57 -11.95 -42.84
C GLN A 340 7.91 -12.30 -42.18
N ALA A 341 7.92 -12.65 -40.89
CA ALA A 341 9.12 -13.12 -40.20
C ALA A 341 9.65 -14.43 -40.80
N TYR A 342 8.75 -15.33 -41.17
CA TYR A 342 9.01 -16.59 -41.88
C TYR A 342 9.64 -16.35 -43.25
N GLN A 343 9.07 -15.43 -44.05
CA GLN A 343 9.58 -15.07 -45.39
C GLN A 343 10.92 -14.33 -45.34
N LYS A 344 11.04 -13.34 -44.44
CA LYS A 344 12.25 -12.49 -44.29
C LYS A 344 13.36 -13.12 -43.44
N ARG A 345 13.15 -14.35 -42.92
CA ARG A 345 14.12 -15.12 -42.11
C ARG A 345 14.67 -14.35 -40.91
N TRP A 346 13.81 -13.62 -40.21
CA TRP A 346 14.22 -12.83 -39.05
C TRP A 346 14.69 -13.72 -37.89
N SER A 347 15.83 -13.38 -37.28
CA SER A 347 16.26 -14.02 -36.03
C SER A 347 15.88 -13.16 -34.82
N LEU A 348 14.70 -13.41 -34.24
CA LEU A 348 14.16 -12.69 -33.08
C LEU A 348 14.75 -13.17 -31.74
N ARG A 349 16.08 -13.10 -31.60
CA ARG A 349 16.77 -13.51 -30.35
C ARG A 349 16.43 -12.65 -29.13
N TRP A 350 15.77 -11.51 -29.34
CA TRP A 350 15.40 -10.57 -28.27
C TRP A 350 13.99 -10.78 -27.73
N TRP A 351 13.30 -11.87 -28.11
CA TRP A 351 11.89 -12.10 -27.76
C TRP A 351 11.58 -11.95 -26.26
N LYS A 352 12.42 -12.46 -25.36
CA LYS A 352 12.25 -12.30 -23.90
C LYS A 352 12.24 -10.84 -23.44
N ARG A 353 13.02 -9.99 -24.11
CA ARG A 353 13.10 -8.55 -23.78
C ARG A 353 11.80 -7.82 -24.03
N ALA A 354 10.95 -8.32 -24.93
CA ALA A 354 9.62 -7.79 -25.18
C ALA A 354 8.54 -8.60 -24.46
N ALA A 355 8.59 -9.93 -24.53
CA ALA A 355 7.55 -10.79 -24.02
C ALA A 355 7.43 -10.80 -22.48
N TYR A 356 8.54 -10.74 -21.75
CA TYR A 356 8.47 -10.81 -20.28
C TYR A 356 7.89 -9.54 -19.66
N PRO A 357 8.36 -8.32 -20.01
CA PRO A 357 7.73 -7.10 -19.52
C PRO A 357 6.27 -6.97 -19.97
N ALA A 358 5.94 -7.38 -21.20
CA ALA A 358 4.56 -7.36 -21.70
C ALA A 358 3.65 -8.27 -20.89
N LEU A 359 4.11 -9.49 -20.54
CA LEU A 359 3.35 -10.41 -19.69
C LEU A 359 3.17 -9.86 -18.27
N VAL A 360 4.24 -9.35 -17.66
CA VAL A 360 4.18 -8.74 -16.31
C VAL A 360 3.18 -7.58 -16.30
N PHE A 361 3.30 -6.66 -17.26
CA PHE A 361 2.41 -5.51 -17.37
C PHE A 361 0.96 -5.95 -17.58
N GLY A 362 0.69 -6.80 -18.57
CA GLY A 362 -0.68 -7.23 -18.90
C GLY A 362 -1.36 -8.04 -17.80
N SER A 363 -0.63 -8.95 -17.14
CA SER A 363 -1.16 -9.68 -15.98
C SER A 363 -1.42 -8.73 -14.81
N SER A 364 -0.56 -7.74 -14.60
CA SER A 364 -0.78 -6.73 -13.55
C SER A 364 -2.00 -5.86 -13.86
N CYS A 365 -2.21 -5.42 -15.10
CA CYS A 365 -3.42 -4.67 -15.49
C CYS A 365 -4.70 -5.46 -15.21
N LEU A 366 -4.71 -6.77 -15.50
CA LEU A 366 -5.85 -7.63 -15.13
C LEU A 366 -6.04 -7.75 -13.62
N SER A 367 -4.95 -7.78 -12.84
CA SER A 367 -5.03 -7.90 -11.38
C SER A 367 -5.70 -6.70 -10.70
N VAL A 368 -5.58 -5.50 -11.29
CA VAL A 368 -6.15 -4.25 -10.79
C VAL A 368 -7.30 -3.73 -11.67
N GLN A 369 -7.95 -4.62 -12.44
CA GLN A 369 -9.01 -4.24 -13.36
C GLN A 369 -10.19 -3.60 -12.61
N VAL A 370 -10.58 -2.39 -13.02
CA VAL A 370 -11.65 -1.61 -12.41
C VAL A 370 -13.02 -2.16 -12.83
N PRO A 371 -13.98 -2.34 -11.89
CA PRO A 371 -15.34 -2.77 -12.22
C PRO A 371 -16.09 -1.75 -13.09
N LEU A 372 -17.19 -2.18 -13.72
CA LEU A 372 -18.09 -1.26 -14.42
C LEU A 372 -18.74 -0.31 -13.42
N GLU A 373 -19.35 -0.87 -12.36
CA GLU A 373 -20.00 -0.16 -11.26
C GLU A 373 -19.28 -0.50 -9.94
N GLY A 374 -19.00 0.49 -9.11
CA GLY A 374 -18.39 0.33 -7.79
C GLY A 374 -19.01 1.30 -6.77
N SER A 375 -19.15 0.82 -5.53
CA SER A 375 -19.59 1.64 -4.40
C SER A 375 -18.39 2.12 -3.61
N TYR A 376 -18.38 3.40 -3.23
CA TYR A 376 -17.28 4.04 -2.51
C TYR A 376 -17.84 4.86 -1.35
N GLY A 377 -17.34 4.60 -0.13
CA GLY A 377 -17.73 5.34 1.08
C GLY A 377 -16.58 5.92 1.89
N SER A 378 -15.32 5.70 1.50
CA SER A 378 -14.18 6.16 2.29
C SER A 378 -13.87 7.64 2.07
N LEU A 379 -13.89 8.42 3.16
CA LEU A 379 -13.35 9.80 3.24
C LEU A 379 -11.80 9.83 3.29
N LEU A 380 -11.13 8.67 3.37
CA LEU A 380 -9.68 8.58 3.46
C LEU A 380 -9.05 8.97 2.12
N GLY A 381 -8.33 10.10 2.13
CA GLY A 381 -7.74 10.70 0.93
C GLY A 381 -8.32 12.07 0.55
N ALA A 382 -9.12 12.70 1.41
CA ALA A 382 -9.84 13.95 1.15
C ALA A 382 -9.04 15.14 0.55
N GLY A 383 -7.70 15.14 0.62
CA GLY A 383 -6.88 16.14 -0.07
C GLY A 383 -6.74 15.90 -1.59
N GLN A 384 -6.74 14.63 -2.03
CA GLN A 384 -6.64 14.28 -3.44
C GLN A 384 -7.94 14.60 -4.19
N SER A 385 -9.09 14.39 -3.54
CA SER A 385 -10.41 14.64 -4.12
C SER A 385 -10.61 16.13 -4.42
N ALA A 386 -10.19 17.01 -3.51
CA ALA A 386 -10.22 18.45 -3.69
C ALA A 386 -9.35 18.89 -4.89
N LEU A 387 -8.16 18.31 -5.06
CA LEU A 387 -7.29 18.59 -6.21
C LEU A 387 -7.88 18.12 -7.54
N ILE A 388 -8.51 16.93 -7.55
CA ILE A 388 -9.11 16.35 -8.77
C ILE A 388 -10.30 17.19 -9.23
N SER A 389 -11.25 17.51 -8.33
CA SER A 389 -12.39 18.38 -8.65
C SER A 389 -11.94 19.81 -8.95
N GLY A 390 -10.96 20.34 -8.20
CA GLY A 390 -10.34 21.63 -8.48
C GLY A 390 -9.85 21.75 -9.93
N PHE A 391 -9.24 20.70 -10.47
CA PHE A 391 -8.78 20.65 -11.86
C PHE A 391 -9.91 20.42 -12.87
N LEU A 392 -10.77 19.42 -12.65
CA LEU A 392 -11.80 19.01 -13.62
C LEU A 392 -12.96 20.02 -13.70
N ASP A 393 -13.44 20.52 -12.56
CA ASP A 393 -14.63 21.36 -12.49
C ASP A 393 -14.29 22.86 -12.56
N PHE A 394 -13.14 23.26 -12.00
CA PHE A 394 -12.77 24.68 -11.85
C PHE A 394 -11.52 25.10 -12.65
N GLY A 395 -10.84 24.18 -13.34
CA GLY A 395 -9.64 24.50 -14.12
C GLY A 395 -8.44 25.00 -13.28
N SER A 396 -8.41 24.63 -12.00
CA SER A 396 -7.33 24.96 -11.06
C SER A 396 -6.12 24.08 -11.34
N ILE A 397 -4.91 24.65 -11.37
CA ILE A 397 -3.69 23.90 -11.68
C ILE A 397 -3.08 23.30 -10.41
N PRO A 398 -2.96 21.96 -10.28
CA PRO A 398 -2.29 21.32 -9.15
C PRO A 398 -0.86 21.83 -8.96
N LEU A 399 -0.42 21.92 -7.71
CA LEU A 399 0.84 22.53 -7.22
C LEU A 399 0.89 24.06 -7.28
N VAL A 400 0.21 24.71 -8.22
CA VAL A 400 0.28 26.18 -8.41
C VAL A 400 -0.85 26.90 -7.69
N GLU A 401 -2.09 26.44 -7.88
CA GLU A 401 -3.29 27.03 -7.26
C GLU A 401 -3.77 26.24 -6.05
N GLN A 402 -3.46 24.93 -5.98
CA GLN A 402 -3.77 24.07 -4.84
C GLN A 402 -2.69 23.00 -4.65
N PHE A 403 -2.36 22.69 -3.40
CA PHE A 403 -1.35 21.70 -3.02
C PHE A 403 -1.83 20.83 -1.87
N SER A 404 -1.46 19.54 -1.93
CA SER A 404 -1.59 18.61 -0.82
C SER A 404 -0.34 17.74 -0.73
N SER A 405 0.14 17.46 0.48
CA SER A 405 1.16 16.45 0.75
C SER A 405 0.70 15.03 0.36
N MET A 406 -0.63 14.81 0.27
CA MET A 406 -1.26 13.56 -0.16
C MET A 406 -1.68 13.58 -1.64
N ALA A 407 -0.84 14.11 -2.54
CA ALA A 407 -1.13 14.19 -3.98
C ALA A 407 -1.00 12.85 -4.75
N GLY A 408 -0.78 11.73 -4.06
CA GLY A 408 -0.83 10.41 -4.69
C GLY A 408 -2.20 10.18 -5.36
N GLN A 409 -2.23 9.42 -6.45
CA GLN A 409 -3.47 9.04 -7.15
C GLN A 409 -4.27 10.18 -7.83
N VAL A 410 -3.85 11.46 -7.73
CA VAL A 410 -4.52 12.60 -8.41
C VAL A 410 -4.53 12.43 -9.92
N TRP A 411 -3.41 12.02 -10.51
CA TRP A 411 -3.28 11.86 -11.96
C TRP A 411 -4.16 10.74 -12.50
N GLU A 412 -4.30 9.67 -11.74
CA GLU A 412 -5.14 8.52 -12.02
C GLU A 412 -6.63 8.92 -11.99
N GLY A 413 -7.04 9.69 -10.99
CA GLY A 413 -8.39 10.25 -10.89
C GLY A 413 -8.73 11.19 -12.04
N VAL A 414 -7.82 12.12 -12.38
CA VAL A 414 -7.99 13.03 -13.53
C VAL A 414 -8.11 12.24 -14.85
N LEU A 415 -7.27 11.21 -15.04
CA LEU A 415 -7.34 10.35 -16.22
C LEU A 415 -8.68 9.59 -16.30
N TYR A 416 -9.19 9.10 -15.17
CA TYR A 416 -10.50 8.47 -15.09
C TYR A 416 -11.62 9.43 -15.50
N GLY A 417 -11.65 10.63 -14.91
CA GLY A 417 -12.70 11.62 -15.18
C GLY A 417 -12.76 12.05 -16.65
N ILE A 418 -11.60 12.25 -17.28
CA ILE A 418 -11.52 12.60 -18.71
C ILE A 418 -11.98 11.44 -19.60
N LEU A 419 -11.54 10.21 -19.33
CA LEU A 419 -11.87 9.05 -20.17
C LEU A 419 -13.31 8.56 -20.00
N ASN A 420 -13.94 8.80 -18.84
CA ASN A 420 -15.28 8.30 -18.54
C ASN A 420 -16.36 9.39 -18.51
N GLN A 421 -16.02 10.66 -18.72
CA GLN A 421 -16.95 11.79 -18.54
C GLN A 421 -17.61 11.83 -17.15
N ASP A 422 -16.90 11.34 -16.14
CA ASP A 422 -17.39 11.18 -14.77
C ASP A 422 -16.50 11.95 -13.79
N ALA A 423 -16.64 13.27 -13.78
CA ALA A 423 -15.88 14.15 -12.88
C ALA A 423 -16.28 13.94 -11.41
N ALA A 424 -17.56 13.68 -11.14
CA ALA A 424 -18.07 13.43 -9.79
C ALA A 424 -17.52 12.12 -9.19
N GLY A 425 -17.37 11.06 -9.99
CA GLY A 425 -16.74 9.81 -9.56
C GLY A 425 -15.22 9.86 -9.52
N ALA A 426 -14.58 10.75 -10.29
CA ALA A 426 -13.13 10.88 -10.35
C ALA A 426 -12.47 11.20 -9.01
N VAL A 427 -13.20 11.84 -8.10
CA VAL A 427 -12.73 12.26 -6.77
C VAL A 427 -12.30 11.08 -5.88
N PHE A 428 -12.81 9.87 -6.15
CA PHE A 428 -12.42 8.64 -5.47
C PHE A 428 -11.23 7.92 -6.13
N SER A 429 -10.73 8.45 -7.26
CA SER A 429 -9.67 7.87 -8.06
C SER A 429 -9.83 6.36 -8.33
N PRO A 430 -10.87 5.91 -9.08
CA PRO A 430 -11.05 4.49 -9.41
C PRO A 430 -9.83 3.86 -10.10
N TYR A 431 -9.01 4.68 -10.76
CA TYR A 431 -7.79 4.27 -11.45
C TYR A 431 -6.53 4.29 -10.56
N GLY A 432 -6.63 4.61 -9.27
CA GLY A 432 -5.49 4.76 -8.37
C GLY A 432 -4.53 3.57 -8.33
N GLU A 433 -5.06 2.35 -8.52
CA GLU A 433 -4.28 1.11 -8.56
C GLU A 433 -3.52 0.89 -9.88
N TYR A 434 -3.77 1.67 -10.95
CA TYR A 434 -3.10 1.49 -12.25
C TYR A 434 -1.63 1.93 -12.27
N LEU A 435 -1.12 2.57 -11.22
CA LEU A 435 0.34 2.70 -11.04
C LEU A 435 1.01 1.34 -10.77
N ARG A 436 0.30 0.42 -10.11
CA ARG A 436 0.84 -0.90 -9.71
C ARG A 436 1.38 -1.74 -10.89
N PRO A 437 0.71 -1.82 -12.06
CA PRO A 437 1.29 -2.42 -13.26
C PRO A 437 2.64 -1.85 -13.69
N LEU A 438 2.85 -0.53 -13.59
CA LEU A 438 4.13 0.08 -13.90
C LEU A 438 5.19 -0.34 -12.87
N LEU A 439 4.85 -0.31 -11.59
CA LEU A 439 5.72 -0.73 -10.50
C LEU A 439 6.13 -2.21 -10.62
N ALA A 440 5.22 -3.10 -11.02
CA ALA A 440 5.51 -4.52 -11.27
C ALA A 440 6.57 -4.70 -12.38
N VAL A 441 6.50 -3.89 -13.44
CA VAL A 441 7.51 -3.90 -14.51
C VAL A 441 8.86 -3.36 -14.02
N LEU A 442 8.85 -2.30 -13.20
CA LEU A 442 10.08 -1.76 -12.59
C LEU A 442 10.70 -2.80 -11.65
N PHE A 443 9.90 -3.49 -10.85
CA PHE A 443 10.32 -4.59 -9.97
C PHE A 443 10.92 -5.74 -10.78
N PHE A 444 10.30 -6.15 -11.88
CA PHE A 444 10.86 -7.14 -12.80
C PHE A 444 12.27 -6.75 -13.27
N TYR A 445 12.47 -5.50 -13.70
CA TYR A 445 13.79 -5.04 -14.13
C TYR A 445 14.80 -4.96 -12.99
N LEU A 446 14.37 -4.59 -11.77
CA LEU A 446 15.23 -4.57 -10.59
C LEU A 446 15.70 -5.99 -10.21
N VAL A 447 14.78 -6.95 -10.13
CA VAL A 447 15.11 -8.36 -9.83
C VAL A 447 15.99 -8.95 -10.94
N LYS A 448 15.80 -8.54 -12.20
CA LYS A 448 16.69 -8.93 -13.30
C LYS A 448 18.15 -8.49 -13.07
N TYR A 449 18.38 -7.33 -12.42
CA TYR A 449 19.73 -6.93 -12.00
C TYR A 449 20.24 -7.79 -10.85
N ALA A 450 19.40 -8.11 -9.86
CA ALA A 450 19.78 -8.92 -8.70
C ALA A 450 20.11 -10.38 -9.08
N TRP A 451 19.28 -11.00 -9.91
CA TRP A 451 19.31 -12.44 -10.15
C TRP A 451 19.53 -12.81 -11.63
N GLU A 452 18.46 -13.06 -12.40
CA GLU A 452 18.45 -13.32 -13.84
C GLU A 452 17.04 -13.13 -14.44
N GLU A 453 16.92 -13.21 -15.77
CA GLU A 453 15.71 -12.79 -16.49
C GLU A 453 14.48 -13.71 -16.30
N ASN A 454 14.65 -15.03 -16.21
CA ASN A 454 13.51 -15.93 -16.03
C ASN A 454 13.05 -15.91 -14.56
N ALA A 455 13.99 -15.95 -13.61
CA ALA A 455 13.68 -15.78 -12.20
C ALA A 455 12.95 -14.46 -11.92
N ALA A 456 13.33 -13.35 -12.58
CA ALA A 456 12.65 -12.07 -12.43
C ALA A 456 11.19 -12.10 -12.90
N LEU A 457 10.89 -12.77 -14.02
CA LEU A 457 9.51 -12.91 -14.52
C LEU A 457 8.62 -13.58 -13.48
N PHE A 458 9.06 -14.74 -12.99
CA PHE A 458 8.29 -15.52 -12.04
C PHE A 458 8.25 -14.87 -10.65
N ALA A 459 9.30 -14.16 -10.24
CA ALA A 459 9.31 -13.45 -8.96
C ALA A 459 8.30 -12.31 -8.95
N ALA A 460 8.12 -11.60 -10.07
CA ALA A 460 7.12 -10.55 -10.20
C ALA A 460 5.68 -11.12 -10.24
N LEU A 461 5.45 -12.24 -10.93
CA LEU A 461 4.10 -12.78 -11.12
C LEU A 461 3.61 -13.69 -9.99
N LEU A 462 4.50 -14.51 -9.43
CA LEU A 462 4.14 -15.67 -8.60
C LEU A 462 4.52 -15.52 -7.14
N VAL A 463 5.05 -14.39 -6.70
CA VAL A 463 5.46 -14.19 -5.31
C VAL A 463 4.81 -12.92 -4.77
N PRO A 464 4.22 -12.92 -3.56
CA PRO A 464 3.38 -11.83 -3.07
C PRO A 464 4.22 -10.68 -2.49
N PHE A 465 5.14 -10.13 -3.28
CA PHE A 465 5.99 -9.02 -2.87
C PHE A 465 5.41 -7.64 -3.13
N GLY A 466 4.31 -7.55 -3.91
CA GLY A 466 3.63 -6.29 -4.26
C GLY A 466 3.40 -5.39 -3.06
N VAL A 467 2.82 -5.95 -2.00
CA VAL A 467 2.44 -5.23 -0.77
C VAL A 467 3.57 -4.38 -0.17
N TYR A 468 4.85 -4.77 -0.35
CA TYR A 468 6.00 -4.04 0.19
C TYR A 468 6.51 -2.91 -0.70
N TRP A 469 6.18 -2.90 -1.99
CA TRP A 469 6.65 -1.86 -2.91
C TRP A 469 5.52 -1.12 -3.62
N ASP A 470 4.26 -1.52 -3.47
CA ASP A 470 3.11 -0.90 -4.15
C ASP A 470 2.98 0.61 -3.85
N HIS A 471 3.33 1.06 -2.63
CA HIS A 471 3.19 2.45 -2.21
C HIS A 471 4.42 3.35 -2.42
N TYR A 472 5.64 2.79 -2.37
CA TYR A 472 6.90 3.56 -2.43
C TYR A 472 7.88 3.06 -3.50
N GLY A 473 7.48 2.06 -4.29
CA GLY A 473 8.31 1.40 -5.29
C GLY A 473 8.70 2.28 -6.48
N LEU A 474 8.13 3.48 -6.63
CA LEU A 474 8.47 4.37 -7.73
C LEU A 474 9.96 4.75 -7.74
N GLY A 475 10.64 4.71 -6.59
CA GLY A 475 12.10 4.86 -6.48
C GLY A 475 12.89 3.83 -7.31
N MET A 476 12.30 2.68 -7.66
CA MET A 476 12.89 1.72 -8.61
C MET A 476 13.15 2.35 -9.99
N LEU A 477 12.36 3.34 -10.42
CA LEU A 477 12.59 4.09 -11.65
C LEU A 477 13.94 4.82 -11.61
N VAL A 478 14.25 5.47 -10.48
CA VAL A 478 15.53 6.17 -10.26
C VAL A 478 16.68 5.16 -10.25
N CYS A 479 16.54 4.03 -9.56
CA CYS A 479 17.51 2.94 -9.57
C CYS A 479 17.86 2.49 -11.01
N LEU A 480 16.84 2.25 -11.83
CA LEU A 480 17.01 1.76 -13.20
C LEU A 480 17.61 2.82 -14.13
N ALA A 481 17.18 4.09 -13.98
CA ALA A 481 17.76 5.21 -14.71
C ALA A 481 19.25 5.40 -14.35
N ALA A 482 19.58 5.33 -13.07
CA ALA A 482 20.96 5.44 -12.58
C ALA A 482 21.84 4.28 -13.08
N ALA A 483 21.33 3.04 -13.03
CA ALA A 483 22.00 1.87 -13.60
C ALA A 483 22.21 2.02 -15.13
N ALA A 484 21.22 2.55 -15.86
CA ALA A 484 21.36 2.83 -17.28
C ALA A 484 22.42 3.91 -17.57
N TYR A 485 22.53 4.94 -16.72
CA TYR A 485 23.55 5.97 -16.85
C TYR A 485 24.96 5.43 -16.64
N THR A 486 25.19 4.54 -15.67
CA THR A 486 26.53 3.95 -15.45
C THR A 486 27.01 3.09 -16.62
N LYS A 487 26.10 2.46 -17.37
CA LYS A 487 26.43 1.76 -18.63
C LYS A 487 26.99 2.69 -19.70
N LYS A 488 26.48 3.92 -19.80
CA LYS A 488 26.92 4.93 -20.78
C LYS A 488 26.63 6.33 -20.25
N SER A 489 27.68 7.05 -19.87
CA SER A 489 27.59 8.41 -19.33
C SER A 489 27.30 9.43 -20.44
N SER A 490 26.04 9.54 -20.86
CA SER A 490 25.57 10.52 -21.85
C SER A 490 24.60 11.53 -21.25
N TYR A 491 24.53 12.72 -21.85
CA TYR A 491 23.57 13.77 -21.45
C TYR A 491 22.12 13.26 -21.47
N ARG A 492 21.72 12.49 -22.48
CA ARG A 492 20.36 11.92 -22.54
C ARG A 492 20.02 11.02 -21.35
N ARG A 493 20.99 10.21 -20.89
CA ARG A 493 20.78 9.31 -19.74
C ARG A 493 20.87 10.04 -18.41
N ALA A 494 21.70 11.08 -18.31
CA ALA A 494 21.73 11.96 -17.15
C ALA A 494 20.40 12.72 -16.99
N ALA A 495 19.87 13.27 -18.08
CA ALA A 495 18.56 13.92 -18.10
C ALA A 495 17.44 12.95 -17.70
N ALA A 496 17.53 11.67 -18.08
CA ALA A 496 16.56 10.65 -17.67
C ALA A 496 16.62 10.31 -16.16
N VAL A 497 17.79 10.41 -15.52
CA VAL A 497 17.92 10.26 -14.05
C VAL A 497 17.16 11.37 -13.34
N TRP A 498 17.40 12.62 -13.74
CA TRP A 498 16.72 13.76 -13.11
C TRP A 498 15.23 13.79 -13.42
N LEU A 499 14.82 13.43 -14.63
CA LEU A 499 13.41 13.24 -14.97
C LEU A 499 12.76 12.19 -14.06
N ALA A 500 13.43 11.07 -13.78
CA ALA A 500 12.93 10.05 -12.87
C ALA A 500 12.80 10.59 -11.44
N VAL A 501 13.78 11.36 -10.95
CA VAL A 501 13.74 11.99 -9.62
C VAL A 501 12.60 13.01 -9.54
N SER A 502 12.46 13.89 -10.55
CA SER A 502 11.37 14.88 -10.63
C SER A 502 10.00 14.21 -10.71
N TRP A 503 9.85 13.14 -11.50
CA TRP A 503 8.61 12.37 -11.55
C TRP A 503 8.27 11.73 -10.21
N CYS A 504 9.29 11.16 -9.53
CA CYS A 504 9.09 10.64 -8.18
C CYS A 504 8.63 11.76 -7.23
N ALA A 505 9.26 12.93 -7.27
CA ALA A 505 8.90 14.07 -6.41
C ALA A 505 7.49 14.62 -6.69
N LEU A 506 7.06 14.65 -7.95
CA LEU A 506 5.72 15.08 -8.35
C LEU A 506 4.63 14.09 -7.91
N TYR A 507 4.94 12.80 -7.92
CA TYR A 507 4.00 11.77 -7.47
C TYR A 507 3.96 11.70 -5.94
N ARG A 508 5.13 11.66 -5.30
CA ARG A 508 5.34 11.69 -3.84
C ARG A 508 6.67 12.34 -3.51
N LEU A 509 6.58 13.50 -2.86
CA LEU A 509 7.74 14.35 -2.58
C LEU A 509 8.85 13.61 -1.83
N ASP A 510 8.51 12.77 -0.85
CA ASP A 510 9.47 12.07 0.01
C ASP A 510 10.35 11.10 -0.77
N ILE A 511 9.76 10.32 -1.68
CA ILE A 511 10.50 9.38 -2.54
C ILE A 511 11.46 10.17 -3.45
N GLY A 512 10.98 11.26 -4.04
CA GLY A 512 11.80 12.12 -4.90
C GLY A 512 13.01 12.70 -4.16
N MET A 513 12.80 13.23 -2.95
CA MET A 513 13.87 13.79 -2.13
C MET A 513 14.90 12.74 -1.71
N ALA A 514 14.45 11.61 -1.15
CA ALA A 514 15.34 10.56 -0.67
C ALA A 514 16.17 9.94 -1.80
N PHE A 515 15.54 9.60 -2.93
CA PHE A 515 16.26 9.04 -4.08
C PHE A 515 17.12 10.07 -4.81
N GLY A 516 16.75 11.36 -4.78
CA GLY A 516 17.57 12.46 -5.28
C GLY A 516 18.87 12.63 -4.48
N MET A 517 18.78 12.67 -3.16
CA MET A 517 19.94 12.70 -2.26
C MET A 517 20.81 11.45 -2.41
N ALA A 518 20.18 10.27 -2.45
CA ALA A 518 20.85 8.99 -2.67
C ALA A 518 21.65 8.97 -3.99
N CYS A 519 21.10 9.55 -5.07
CA CYS A 519 21.83 9.70 -6.33
C CYS A 519 23.08 10.56 -6.18
N GLY A 520 22.99 11.72 -5.52
CA GLY A 520 24.13 12.60 -5.29
C GLY A 520 25.27 11.90 -4.54
N VAL A 521 24.96 11.24 -3.42
CA VAL A 521 25.93 10.50 -2.62
C VAL A 521 26.50 9.31 -3.40
N SER A 522 25.63 8.48 -4.00
CA SER A 522 26.02 7.25 -4.69
C SER A 522 26.87 7.52 -5.94
N PHE A 523 26.54 8.54 -6.74
CA PHE A 523 27.37 8.89 -7.90
C PHE A 523 28.72 9.48 -7.50
N THR A 524 28.78 10.25 -6.40
CA THR A 524 30.04 10.77 -5.88
C THR A 524 30.97 9.64 -5.43
N LEU A 525 30.45 8.70 -4.63
CA LEU A 525 31.18 7.51 -4.22
C LEU A 525 31.60 6.64 -5.42
N TYR A 526 30.71 6.48 -6.40
CA TYR A 526 30.99 5.71 -7.62
C TYR A 526 32.07 6.36 -8.49
N ALA A 527 32.00 7.67 -8.70
CA ALA A 527 32.98 8.44 -9.46
C ALA A 527 34.37 8.40 -8.80
N ALA A 528 34.42 8.53 -7.47
CA ALA A 528 35.65 8.43 -6.69
C ALA A 528 36.26 7.02 -6.77
N ALA A 529 35.45 5.98 -6.55
CA ALA A 529 35.87 4.58 -6.56
C ALA A 529 36.43 4.10 -7.91
N TYR A 530 35.80 4.51 -9.02
CA TYR A 530 36.22 4.15 -10.38
C TYR A 530 37.10 5.21 -11.07
N ARG A 531 37.40 6.33 -10.39
CA ARG A 531 38.14 7.49 -10.93
C ARG A 531 37.54 8.05 -12.23
N LYS A 532 36.21 8.11 -12.32
CA LYS A 532 35.47 8.53 -13.53
C LYS A 532 34.77 9.88 -13.38
N TRP A 533 35.48 10.90 -12.89
CA TRP A 533 34.92 12.25 -12.65
C TRP A 533 34.27 12.92 -13.88
N ALA A 534 34.63 12.50 -15.10
CA ALA A 534 33.99 12.97 -16.33
C ALA A 534 32.46 12.74 -16.36
N MET A 535 31.91 11.81 -15.56
CA MET A 535 30.46 11.60 -15.45
C MET A 535 29.74 12.71 -14.67
N ALA A 536 30.45 13.46 -13.83
CA ALA A 536 29.83 14.53 -13.05
C ALA A 536 29.32 15.67 -13.95
N LYS A 537 30.04 15.97 -15.05
CA LYS A 537 29.69 17.06 -15.97
C LYS A 537 28.30 16.87 -16.62
N PRO A 538 27.97 15.73 -17.26
CA PRO A 538 26.62 15.51 -17.77
C PRO A 538 25.54 15.60 -16.68
N LEU A 539 25.79 15.02 -15.50
CA LEU A 539 24.83 15.06 -14.39
C LEU A 539 24.54 16.50 -13.95
N ALA A 540 25.57 17.29 -13.66
CA ALA A 540 25.44 18.68 -13.22
C ALA A 540 24.77 19.58 -14.28
N LEU A 541 25.18 19.48 -15.54
CA LEU A 541 24.60 20.30 -16.61
C LEU A 541 23.13 19.97 -16.87
N THR A 542 22.76 18.68 -16.85
CA THR A 542 21.34 18.30 -17.01
C THR A 542 20.50 18.63 -15.77
N LEU A 543 21.08 18.61 -14.57
CA LEU A 543 20.39 19.06 -13.36
C LEU A 543 20.08 20.55 -13.47
N ALA A 544 21.09 21.38 -13.79
CA ALA A 544 20.90 22.81 -13.98
C ALA A 544 19.87 23.11 -15.09
N GLY A 545 19.90 22.35 -16.20
CA GLY A 545 18.91 22.46 -17.26
C GLY A 545 17.48 22.13 -16.80
N TRP A 546 17.31 21.05 -16.03
CA TRP A 546 16.01 20.68 -15.45
C TRP A 546 15.52 21.71 -14.43
N SER A 547 16.38 22.17 -13.53
CA SER A 547 16.03 23.20 -12.55
C SER A 547 15.59 24.50 -13.24
N ALA A 548 16.30 24.92 -14.30
CA ALA A 548 15.90 26.09 -15.09
C ALA A 548 14.56 25.88 -15.81
N ALA A 549 14.33 24.71 -16.40
CA ALA A 549 13.07 24.39 -17.07
C ALA A 549 11.89 24.34 -16.09
N CYS A 550 12.05 23.71 -14.93
CA CYS A 550 11.03 23.67 -13.89
C CYS A 550 10.74 25.06 -13.32
N ALA A 551 11.78 25.88 -13.07
CA ALA A 551 11.60 27.25 -12.61
C ALA A 551 10.88 28.14 -13.64
N ALA A 552 11.21 27.98 -14.93
CA ALA A 552 10.54 28.69 -16.01
C ALA A 552 9.07 28.26 -16.16
N LEU A 553 8.79 26.96 -16.06
CA LEU A 553 7.42 26.43 -16.09
C LEU A 553 6.61 26.93 -14.88
N TRP A 554 7.16 26.81 -13.67
CA TRP A 554 6.54 27.31 -12.44
C TRP A 554 6.22 28.81 -12.55
N SER A 555 7.20 29.61 -12.94
CA SER A 555 7.03 31.07 -13.09
C SER A 555 6.01 31.40 -14.17
N GLY A 556 6.05 30.71 -15.32
CA GLY A 556 5.10 30.90 -16.40
C GLY A 556 3.66 30.57 -16.00
N LEU A 557 3.45 29.47 -15.26
CA LEU A 557 2.13 29.07 -14.76
C LEU A 557 1.61 30.04 -13.69
N CYS A 558 2.46 30.45 -12.75
CA CYS A 558 2.09 31.44 -11.73
C CYS A 558 1.69 32.77 -12.38
N LEU A 559 2.51 33.29 -13.31
CA LEU A 559 2.21 34.54 -14.02
C LEU A 559 0.93 34.45 -14.86
N ALA A 560 0.67 33.30 -15.50
CA ALA A 560 -0.57 33.08 -16.26
C ALA A 560 -1.83 33.11 -15.39
N LYS A 561 -1.70 32.82 -14.10
CA LYS A 561 -2.78 32.84 -13.10
C LYS A 561 -2.76 34.08 -12.21
N GLY A 562 -1.86 35.04 -12.45
CA GLY A 562 -1.74 36.27 -11.65
C GLY A 562 -1.17 36.06 -10.25
N ILE A 563 -0.45 34.97 -10.02
CA ILE A 563 0.14 34.59 -8.73
C ILE A 563 1.62 34.98 -8.71
N ASP A 564 2.11 35.52 -7.59
CA ASP A 564 3.55 35.80 -7.40
C ASP A 564 4.34 34.47 -7.31
N PRO A 565 5.26 34.18 -8.26
CA PRO A 565 5.97 32.90 -8.27
C PRO A 565 6.84 32.68 -7.03
N ALA A 566 7.43 33.75 -6.48
CA ALA A 566 8.35 33.66 -5.35
C ALA A 566 7.58 33.43 -4.03
N GLY A 567 6.51 34.20 -3.79
CA GLY A 567 5.61 34.03 -2.66
C GLY A 567 4.98 32.65 -2.63
N ARG A 568 4.45 32.19 -3.78
CA ARG A 568 3.84 30.86 -3.88
C ARG A 568 4.85 29.73 -3.65
N PHE A 569 6.09 29.88 -4.10
CA PHE A 569 7.14 28.88 -3.84
C PHE A 569 7.52 28.82 -2.36
N ARG A 570 7.55 29.96 -1.65
CA ARG A 570 7.80 29.99 -0.20
C ARG A 570 6.68 29.30 0.58
N GLU A 571 5.43 29.54 0.19
CA GLU A 571 4.28 28.88 0.78
C GLU A 571 4.25 27.38 0.51
N PHE A 572 4.54 26.97 -0.73
CA PHE A 572 4.77 25.57 -1.06
C PHE A 572 5.82 24.94 -0.14
N LEU A 573 6.97 25.58 0.06
CA LEU A 573 8.01 25.05 0.95
C LEU A 573 7.58 24.98 2.42
N ALA A 574 6.82 25.97 2.90
CA ALA A 574 6.31 26.00 4.27
C ALA A 574 5.35 24.83 4.55
N ILE A 575 4.54 24.45 3.56
CA ILE A 575 3.58 23.33 3.67
C ILE A 575 4.23 21.97 3.38
N ALA A 576 5.16 21.92 2.41
CA ALA A 576 5.71 20.67 1.89
C ALA A 576 6.84 20.06 2.76
N LEU A 577 7.56 20.90 3.52
CA LEU A 577 8.60 20.43 4.42
C LEU A 577 8.00 19.86 5.72
N PRO A 578 8.59 18.79 6.29
CA PRO A 578 8.15 18.29 7.59
C PRO A 578 8.21 19.40 8.64
N GLY A 579 7.07 19.66 9.26
CA GLY A 579 6.93 20.52 10.43
C GLY A 579 6.53 19.71 11.66
N GLN A 580 6.71 20.29 12.86
CA GLN A 580 6.33 19.65 14.12
C GLN A 580 4.82 19.38 14.24
N ASN A 581 3.99 20.05 13.43
CA ASN A 581 2.52 19.92 13.46
C ASN A 581 1.99 18.51 13.17
N GLY A 582 2.79 17.59 12.63
CA GLY A 582 2.41 16.19 12.41
C GLY A 582 3.35 15.20 13.10
N GLY A 583 4.05 15.64 14.15
CA GLY A 583 5.04 14.85 14.86
C GLY A 583 4.50 14.25 16.16
N TYR A 584 4.63 12.94 16.32
CA TYR A 584 4.18 12.23 17.52
C TYR A 584 5.14 12.43 18.70
N ALA A 585 4.60 12.57 19.91
CA ALA A 585 5.39 12.60 21.14
C ALA A 585 6.16 11.29 21.40
N GLY A 586 5.60 10.16 20.99
CA GLY A 586 6.22 8.84 21.07
C GLY A 586 6.44 8.25 19.69
N VAL A 587 7.62 7.68 19.43
CA VAL A 587 7.93 6.99 18.17
C VAL A 587 7.37 5.56 18.10
N GLY A 588 6.72 5.08 19.17
CA GLY A 588 6.14 3.74 19.28
C GLY A 588 6.36 3.14 20.67
N ALA A 589 5.76 1.96 20.91
CA ALA A 589 5.89 1.27 22.20
C ALA A 589 7.28 0.64 22.37
N VAL A 590 8.15 1.29 23.15
CA VAL A 590 9.57 0.90 23.36
C VAL A 590 9.74 -0.54 23.85
N GLY A 591 8.76 -1.08 24.58
CA GLY A 591 8.79 -2.46 25.08
C GLY A 591 8.42 -3.55 24.07
N GLN A 592 7.96 -3.20 22.86
CA GLN A 592 7.56 -4.18 21.85
C GLN A 592 8.75 -4.63 20.98
N GLU A 593 8.74 -5.90 20.57
CA GLU A 593 9.81 -6.46 19.72
C GLU A 593 9.91 -5.75 18.36
N VAL A 594 8.76 -5.29 17.82
CA VAL A 594 8.71 -4.51 16.58
C VAL A 594 9.52 -3.22 16.69
N PHE A 595 9.50 -2.55 17.84
CA PHE A 595 10.25 -1.31 18.06
C PHE A 595 11.75 -1.52 17.89
N ALA A 596 12.28 -2.57 18.52
CA ALA A 596 13.69 -2.95 18.37
C ALA A 596 14.01 -3.39 16.93
N TRP A 597 13.12 -4.12 16.27
CA TRP A 597 13.30 -4.52 14.87
C TRP A 597 13.45 -3.31 13.93
N VAL A 598 12.55 -2.34 14.08
CA VAL A 598 12.41 -1.17 13.21
C VAL A 598 13.45 -0.10 13.45
N TYR A 599 13.69 0.26 14.71
CA TYR A 599 14.56 1.39 15.05
C TYR A 599 15.98 0.97 15.43
N ILE A 600 16.24 -0.33 15.63
CA ILE A 600 17.57 -0.84 15.99
C ILE A 600 18.07 -1.85 14.96
N PHE A 601 17.46 -3.03 14.85
CA PHE A 601 18.05 -4.12 14.07
C PHE A 601 18.21 -3.79 12.59
N VAL A 602 17.16 -3.32 11.92
CA VAL A 602 17.23 -3.01 10.48
C VAL A 602 18.12 -1.80 10.17
N PRO A 603 18.02 -0.66 10.88
CA PRO A 603 18.90 0.49 10.65
C PRO A 603 20.37 0.16 10.88
N PHE A 604 20.71 -0.53 11.98
CA PHE A 604 22.10 -0.90 12.25
C PHE A 604 22.61 -1.95 11.25
N ALA A 605 21.79 -2.95 10.89
CA ALA A 605 22.17 -3.92 9.87
C ALA A 605 22.42 -3.24 8.51
N ALA A 606 21.52 -2.33 8.10
CA ALA A 606 21.65 -1.55 6.86
C ALA A 606 22.89 -0.66 6.90
N GLY A 607 23.15 0.04 8.02
CA GLY A 607 24.31 0.91 8.21
C GLY A 607 25.63 0.15 8.14
N ILE A 608 25.75 -0.98 8.85
CA ILE A 608 26.94 -1.84 8.82
C ILE A 608 27.16 -2.39 7.40
N CYS A 609 26.11 -2.89 6.75
CA CYS A 609 26.20 -3.41 5.39
C CYS A 609 26.54 -2.32 4.37
N LEU A 610 26.04 -1.09 4.56
CA LEU A 610 26.34 0.06 3.69
C LEU A 610 27.79 0.50 3.84
N MET A 611 28.29 0.60 5.08
CA MET A 611 29.72 0.84 5.34
C MET A 611 30.59 -0.24 4.69
N PHE A 612 30.24 -1.52 4.87
CA PHE A 612 30.95 -2.61 4.21
C PHE A 612 30.88 -2.49 2.68
N THR A 613 29.74 -2.07 2.12
CA THR A 613 29.58 -1.87 0.67
C THR A 613 30.48 -0.76 0.14
N VAL A 614 30.65 0.33 0.89
CA VAL A 614 31.50 1.47 0.52
C VAL A 614 32.98 1.08 0.54
N PHE A 615 33.43 0.43 1.62
CA PHE A 615 34.86 0.19 1.86
C PHE A 615 35.37 -1.16 1.30
N SER A 616 34.50 -2.15 1.07
CA SER A 616 34.92 -3.48 0.60
C SER A 616 35.17 -3.50 -0.91
N ARG A 617 36.46 -3.44 -1.28
CA ARG A 617 36.89 -3.65 -2.67
C ARG A 617 36.46 -5.02 -3.21
N LYS A 618 36.52 -6.07 -2.38
CA LYS A 618 36.11 -7.42 -2.75
C LYS A 618 34.64 -7.48 -3.14
N LEU A 619 33.74 -6.87 -2.36
CA LEU A 619 32.31 -6.84 -2.68
C LEU A 619 32.06 -6.08 -3.97
N ARG A 620 32.72 -4.93 -4.16
CA ARG A 620 32.61 -4.13 -5.39
C ARG A 620 33.00 -4.91 -6.64
N GLU A 621 34.09 -5.67 -6.59
CA GLU A 621 34.54 -6.52 -7.69
C GLU A 621 33.59 -7.69 -7.96
N GLN A 622 33.04 -8.32 -6.90
CA GLN A 622 32.08 -9.43 -7.01
C GLN A 622 30.71 -8.98 -7.53
N ALA A 623 30.20 -7.84 -7.05
CA ALA A 623 28.91 -7.30 -7.47
C ALA A 623 28.96 -6.77 -8.91
N GLY A 624 30.08 -6.18 -9.30
CA GLY A 624 30.20 -5.45 -10.56
C GLY A 624 29.60 -4.04 -10.47
N ALA A 625 29.96 -3.18 -11.43
CA ALA A 625 29.70 -1.74 -11.36
C ALA A 625 28.22 -1.37 -11.20
N GLU A 626 27.33 -2.01 -11.96
CA GLU A 626 25.90 -1.69 -11.97
C GLU A 626 25.22 -2.09 -10.65
N ARG A 627 25.48 -3.30 -10.16
CA ARG A 627 24.90 -3.79 -8.89
C ARG A 627 25.48 -3.07 -7.69
N TRP A 628 26.76 -2.74 -7.73
CA TRP A 628 27.39 -1.98 -6.67
C TRP A 628 26.81 -0.58 -6.56
N LEU A 629 26.51 0.09 -7.69
CA LEU A 629 25.75 1.35 -7.67
C LEU A 629 24.36 1.16 -7.06
N LEU A 630 23.62 0.11 -7.46
CA LEU A 630 22.28 -0.16 -6.91
C LEU A 630 22.33 -0.39 -5.39
N LEU A 631 23.35 -1.09 -4.88
CA LEU A 631 23.55 -1.28 -3.45
C LEU A 631 23.79 0.05 -2.72
N LEU A 632 24.64 0.93 -3.28
CA LEU A 632 24.87 2.26 -2.72
C LEU A 632 23.57 3.08 -2.70
N LEU A 633 22.83 3.07 -3.81
CA LEU A 633 21.64 3.90 -3.99
C LEU A 633 20.49 3.42 -3.11
N LEU A 634 20.20 2.12 -3.05
CA LEU A 634 19.15 1.57 -2.18
C LEU A 634 19.49 1.76 -0.69
N GLY A 635 20.75 1.52 -0.29
CA GLY A 635 21.16 1.70 1.10
C GLY A 635 21.17 3.16 1.54
N THR A 636 21.56 4.10 0.68
CA THR A 636 21.51 5.54 0.99
C THR A 636 20.08 6.09 0.95
N ALA A 637 19.24 5.65 0.02
CA ALA A 637 17.83 6.04 -0.06
C ALA A 637 17.05 5.61 1.19
N TYR A 638 17.36 4.43 1.76
CA TYR A 638 16.76 3.99 3.01
C TYR A 638 16.96 5.00 4.14
N PHE A 639 18.18 5.49 4.37
CA PHE A 639 18.44 6.49 5.41
C PHE A 639 17.81 7.85 5.11
N GLY A 640 17.61 8.19 3.84
CA GLY A 640 16.85 9.38 3.45
C GLY A 640 15.35 9.27 3.78
N ASN A 641 14.78 8.07 3.72
CA ASN A 641 13.40 7.82 4.14
C ASN A 641 13.27 7.60 5.65
N PHE A 642 14.28 7.02 6.31
CA PHE A 642 14.22 6.64 7.72
C PHE A 642 13.94 7.82 8.66
N SER A 643 14.41 9.04 8.34
CA SER A 643 14.08 10.24 9.13
C SER A 643 12.59 10.56 9.12
N ARG A 644 11.89 10.31 8.00
CA ARG A 644 10.43 10.52 7.90
C ARG A 644 9.63 9.51 8.72
N GLY A 645 10.06 8.24 8.74
CA GLY A 645 9.48 7.20 9.60
C GLY A 645 9.74 7.38 11.11
N LEU A 646 10.48 8.43 11.50
CA LEU A 646 10.60 8.89 12.88
C LEU A 646 9.72 10.10 13.16
N GLU A 647 9.61 11.02 12.19
CA GLU A 647 8.93 12.31 12.37
C GLU A 647 7.44 12.24 12.06
N SER A 648 7.06 11.82 10.84
CA SER A 648 5.68 11.98 10.33
C SER A 648 4.89 10.68 10.32
N HIS A 649 5.58 9.54 10.43
CA HIS A 649 4.98 8.21 10.29
C HIS A 649 5.60 7.18 11.25
N PRO A 650 5.66 7.45 12.57
CA PRO A 650 6.27 6.53 13.53
C PRO A 650 5.43 5.27 13.76
N LEU A 651 6.02 4.28 14.44
CA LEU A 651 5.29 3.06 14.85
C LEU A 651 4.08 3.36 15.76
N ALA A 652 3.98 4.56 16.33
CA ALA A 652 2.83 5.00 17.11
C ALA A 652 1.52 5.08 16.29
N GLU A 653 1.60 5.30 14.97
CA GLU A 653 0.43 5.26 14.06
C GLU A 653 -0.15 3.85 13.89
N GLY A 654 0.52 2.83 14.43
CA GLY A 654 0.21 1.45 14.17
C GLY A 654 0.68 0.97 12.80
N LEU A 655 0.80 -0.33 12.65
CA LEU A 655 1.41 -0.95 11.47
C LEU A 655 0.52 -0.96 10.23
N GLY A 656 -0.78 -0.67 10.40
CA GLY A 656 -1.74 -0.46 9.33
C GLY A 656 -1.55 0.86 8.58
N GLY A 657 -0.85 1.84 9.17
CA GLY A 657 -0.56 3.15 8.57
C GLY A 657 0.50 3.15 7.45
N GLY A 658 0.97 1.97 7.01
CA GLY A 658 1.89 1.85 5.87
C GLY A 658 3.35 2.23 6.15
N SER A 659 3.69 2.74 7.33
CA SER A 659 4.98 3.41 7.57
C SER A 659 6.20 2.49 7.48
N TYR A 660 6.25 1.38 8.22
CA TYR A 660 7.47 0.57 8.24
C TYR A 660 7.65 -0.37 7.02
N GLY A 661 6.58 -1.03 6.60
CA GLY A 661 6.61 -1.94 5.45
C GLY A 661 6.94 -1.20 4.14
N ALA A 662 6.46 0.04 4.03
CA ALA A 662 6.52 0.80 2.80
C ALA A 662 7.66 1.84 2.76
N GLU A 663 8.28 2.23 3.88
CA GLU A 663 9.55 2.97 3.87
C GLU A 663 10.78 2.05 3.88
N GLY A 664 10.65 0.87 4.52
CA GLY A 664 11.71 -0.14 4.68
C GLY A 664 12.00 -1.00 3.44
N TRP A 665 11.20 -0.91 2.37
CA TRP A 665 11.39 -1.75 1.17
C TRP A 665 12.78 -1.63 0.57
N SER A 666 13.33 -0.40 0.55
CA SER A 666 14.66 -0.11 0.02
C SER A 666 15.74 -0.82 0.82
N ALA A 667 15.61 -0.88 2.16
CA ALA A 667 16.48 -1.66 3.04
C ALA A 667 16.36 -3.16 2.79
N PHE A 668 15.15 -3.69 2.63
CA PHE A 668 14.97 -5.13 2.41
C PHE A 668 15.56 -5.59 1.08
N VAL A 669 15.34 -4.83 0.01
CA VAL A 669 15.98 -5.11 -1.29
C VAL A 669 17.50 -4.93 -1.20
N PHE A 670 17.97 -3.89 -0.50
CA PHE A 670 19.40 -3.66 -0.26
C PHE A 670 20.06 -4.84 0.46
N LEU A 671 19.53 -5.25 1.62
CA LEU A 671 20.06 -6.34 2.43
C LEU A 671 20.01 -7.68 1.68
N ALA A 672 18.91 -7.98 1.00
CA ALA A 672 18.79 -9.19 0.19
C ALA A 672 19.82 -9.22 -0.96
N MET A 673 20.02 -8.08 -1.64
CA MET A 673 21.02 -7.96 -2.70
C MET A 673 22.45 -8.00 -2.14
N PHE A 674 22.67 -7.43 -0.97
CA PHE A 674 23.96 -7.42 -0.27
C PHE A 674 24.40 -8.84 0.07
N PHE A 675 23.56 -9.63 0.75
CA PHE A 675 23.90 -11.02 1.11
C PHE A 675 24.11 -11.91 -0.11
N SER A 676 23.29 -11.70 -1.15
CA SER A 676 23.45 -12.36 -2.45
C SER A 676 24.81 -12.07 -3.10
N CYS A 677 25.26 -10.82 -3.09
CA CYS A 677 26.57 -10.42 -3.60
C CYS A 677 27.72 -10.91 -2.71
N LEU A 678 27.59 -10.81 -1.38
CA LEU A 678 28.61 -11.23 -0.41
C LEU A 678 28.92 -12.73 -0.52
N ARG A 679 27.88 -13.56 -0.71
CA ARG A 679 28.03 -15.01 -0.91
C ARG A 679 28.31 -15.40 -2.36
N ASN A 680 28.33 -14.44 -3.28
CA ASN A 680 28.40 -14.66 -4.73
C ASN A 680 27.38 -15.71 -5.22
N ASN A 681 26.21 -15.74 -4.59
CA ASN A 681 25.12 -16.67 -4.92
C ASN A 681 23.84 -15.89 -5.15
N ARG A 682 23.53 -15.67 -6.44
CA ARG A 682 22.37 -14.89 -6.87
C ARG A 682 21.03 -15.44 -6.36
N LYS A 683 20.96 -16.75 -6.13
CA LYS A 683 19.74 -17.42 -5.66
C LYS A 683 19.36 -17.07 -4.23
N LEU A 684 20.31 -16.55 -3.45
CA LEU A 684 20.07 -16.15 -2.07
C LEU A 684 19.21 -14.88 -1.98
N PHE A 685 19.10 -14.11 -3.06
CA PHE A 685 18.31 -12.87 -3.07
C PHE A 685 16.86 -13.10 -2.62
N LEU A 686 16.14 -14.04 -3.24
CA LEU A 686 14.72 -14.25 -2.96
C LEU A 686 14.44 -14.80 -1.56
N PRO A 687 15.16 -15.84 -1.08
CA PRO A 687 14.98 -16.33 0.29
C PRO A 687 15.35 -15.28 1.34
N ALA A 688 16.40 -14.48 1.11
CA ALA A 688 16.77 -13.40 2.02
C ALA A 688 15.69 -12.31 2.05
N PHE A 689 15.14 -11.94 0.89
CA PHE A 689 14.08 -10.95 0.78
C PHE A 689 12.78 -11.42 1.47
N MET A 690 12.37 -12.67 1.21
CA MET A 690 11.25 -13.32 1.89
C MET A 690 11.46 -13.37 3.42
N GLY A 691 12.66 -13.75 3.87
CA GLY A 691 12.97 -13.83 5.30
C GLY A 691 12.80 -12.48 5.99
N LEU A 692 13.31 -11.39 5.39
CA LEU A 692 13.16 -10.04 5.93
C LEU A 692 11.68 -9.61 5.99
N ILE A 693 10.92 -9.91 4.93
CA ILE A 693 9.48 -9.65 4.84
C ILE A 693 8.71 -10.38 5.94
N LEU A 694 8.93 -11.69 6.08
CA LEU A 694 8.22 -12.51 7.06
C LEU A 694 8.61 -12.15 8.50
N CYS A 695 9.89 -11.92 8.77
CA CYS A 695 10.33 -11.45 10.08
C CYS A 695 9.69 -10.10 10.41
N SER A 696 9.68 -9.17 9.45
CA SER A 696 9.05 -7.87 9.65
C SER A 696 7.56 -8.00 9.93
N HIS A 697 6.83 -8.84 9.20
CA HIS A 697 5.39 -9.00 9.36
C HIS A 697 5.02 -9.70 10.68
N VAL A 698 5.71 -10.80 11.02
CA VAL A 698 5.45 -11.56 12.26
C VAL A 698 5.74 -10.71 13.50
N LEU A 699 6.86 -9.99 13.51
CA LEU A 699 7.21 -9.11 14.62
C LEU A 699 6.27 -7.91 14.71
N ALA A 700 5.75 -7.46 13.58
CA ALA A 700 4.85 -6.33 13.49
C ALA A 700 3.42 -6.68 13.92
N GLN A 701 2.71 -7.50 13.13
CA GLN A 701 1.25 -7.54 13.20
C GLN A 701 0.71 -8.63 14.13
N GLY A 702 1.54 -9.59 14.57
CA GLY A 702 1.08 -10.75 15.35
C GLY A 702 0.06 -11.64 14.60
N GLU A 703 -0.27 -11.28 13.35
CA GLU A 703 -1.22 -11.94 12.47
C GLU A 703 -0.51 -12.77 11.38
N ILE A 704 -1.29 -13.60 10.69
CA ILE A 704 -0.81 -14.45 9.60
C ILE A 704 -0.61 -13.58 8.36
N PHE A 705 0.53 -13.73 7.69
CA PHE A 705 0.81 -13.03 6.43
C PHE A 705 -0.18 -13.43 5.32
N GLN A 706 -1.12 -12.53 5.02
CA GLN A 706 -2.09 -12.65 3.93
C GLN A 706 -1.76 -11.65 2.82
N ALA A 707 -1.20 -12.15 1.73
CA ALA A 707 -0.98 -11.35 0.53
C ALA A 707 -1.12 -12.21 -0.73
N GLU A 708 -1.82 -11.66 -1.73
CA GLU A 708 -2.01 -12.32 -3.02
C GLU A 708 -0.85 -12.07 -3.99
N THR A 709 -0.66 -13.01 -4.91
CA THR A 709 0.26 -12.84 -6.04
C THR A 709 -0.44 -12.14 -7.19
N ILE A 710 0.30 -11.43 -8.05
CA ILE A 710 -0.27 -10.80 -9.25
C ILE A 710 -1.01 -11.82 -10.13
N ALA A 711 -0.47 -13.02 -10.26
CA ALA A 711 -1.09 -14.09 -11.03
C ALA A 711 -2.43 -14.56 -10.42
N ASP A 712 -2.50 -14.69 -9.08
CA ASP A 712 -3.73 -15.06 -8.38
C ASP A 712 -4.80 -13.97 -8.55
N SER A 713 -4.47 -12.72 -8.24
CA SER A 713 -5.40 -11.59 -8.35
C SER A 713 -5.87 -11.37 -9.80
N ALA A 714 -4.99 -11.54 -10.79
CA ALA A 714 -5.38 -11.48 -12.21
C ALA A 714 -6.37 -12.57 -12.60
N ALA A 715 -6.16 -13.80 -12.12
CA ALA A 715 -7.09 -14.90 -12.36
C ALA A 715 -8.43 -14.64 -11.66
N ILE A 716 -8.44 -14.19 -10.41
CA ILE A 716 -9.66 -13.88 -9.66
C ILE A 716 -10.44 -12.76 -10.34
N SER A 717 -9.77 -11.65 -10.63
CA SER A 717 -10.35 -10.45 -11.24
C SER A 717 -10.96 -10.76 -12.60
N ALA A 718 -10.23 -11.43 -13.51
CA ALA A 718 -10.73 -11.82 -14.82
C ALA A 718 -12.02 -12.65 -14.74
N GLY A 719 -12.18 -13.47 -13.69
CA GLY A 719 -13.41 -14.23 -13.45
C GLY A 719 -14.63 -13.37 -13.21
N LYS A 720 -14.50 -12.33 -12.36
CA LYS A 720 -15.60 -11.40 -12.03
C LYS A 720 -16.22 -10.79 -13.29
N PHE A 721 -15.37 -10.40 -14.25
CA PHE A 721 -15.81 -9.80 -15.52
C PHE A 721 -16.35 -10.83 -16.52
N THR A 722 -15.63 -11.93 -16.71
CA THR A 722 -15.95 -12.91 -17.76
C THR A 722 -17.18 -13.76 -17.44
N ASP A 723 -17.49 -13.93 -16.14
CA ASP A 723 -18.75 -14.52 -15.67
C ASP A 723 -19.94 -13.60 -15.97
N ALA A 724 -19.77 -12.27 -15.91
CA ALA A 724 -20.81 -11.31 -16.29
C ALA A 724 -21.10 -11.28 -17.80
N TRP A 725 -20.22 -11.86 -18.63
CA TRP A 725 -20.43 -11.99 -20.08
C TRP A 725 -21.25 -13.22 -20.49
N LYS A 726 -21.75 -14.00 -19.52
CA LYS A 726 -22.59 -15.18 -19.80
C LYS A 726 -23.99 -14.77 -20.22
N ILE A 727 -24.56 -15.56 -21.13
CA ILE A 727 -25.99 -15.53 -21.43
C ILE A 727 -26.68 -16.34 -20.32
N PRO A 728 -27.71 -15.80 -19.64
CA PRO A 728 -28.42 -16.53 -18.58
C PRO A 728 -29.07 -17.82 -19.10
N GLU A 729 -28.91 -18.93 -18.36
CA GLU A 729 -29.46 -20.24 -18.76
C GLU A 729 -31.00 -20.29 -18.67
N THR A 730 -31.63 -19.40 -17.91
CA THR A 730 -33.07 -19.43 -17.56
C THR A 730 -33.97 -18.57 -18.44
N GLY A 731 -33.51 -18.13 -19.63
CA GLY A 731 -34.29 -17.26 -20.52
C GLY A 731 -34.51 -15.84 -19.98
N ALA A 732 -33.84 -15.46 -18.89
CA ALA A 732 -33.76 -14.08 -18.42
C ALA A 732 -32.86 -13.24 -19.35
N THR A 733 -33.22 -11.98 -19.59
CA THR A 733 -32.40 -11.05 -20.39
C THR A 733 -31.06 -10.78 -19.71
N ALA A 734 -29.98 -10.76 -20.50
CA ALA A 734 -28.62 -10.54 -19.98
C ALA A 734 -28.49 -9.11 -19.41
N TYR A 735 -27.58 -8.90 -18.44
CA TYR A 735 -27.38 -7.58 -17.81
C TYR A 735 -27.13 -6.47 -18.84
N TRP A 736 -26.24 -6.72 -19.81
CA TRP A 736 -25.93 -5.78 -20.89
C TRP A 736 -27.07 -5.55 -21.89
N GLU A 737 -27.99 -6.51 -22.04
CA GLU A 737 -29.23 -6.33 -22.82
C GLU A 737 -30.18 -5.39 -22.10
N LYS A 738 -30.40 -5.61 -20.80
CA LYS A 738 -31.22 -4.72 -19.95
C LYS A 738 -30.68 -3.30 -19.93
N MET A 739 -29.36 -3.12 -19.86
CA MET A 739 -28.74 -1.80 -19.94
C MET A 739 -29.01 -1.11 -21.28
N ARG A 740 -28.85 -1.83 -22.39
CA ARG A 740 -29.15 -1.28 -23.72
C ARG A 740 -30.62 -0.91 -23.88
N GLU A 741 -31.53 -1.73 -23.33
CA GLU A 741 -32.98 -1.45 -23.35
C GLU A 741 -33.32 -0.18 -22.54
N LYS A 742 -32.66 0.04 -21.40
CA LYS A 742 -32.79 1.28 -20.61
C LYS A 742 -32.24 2.50 -21.35
N GLY A 743 -31.16 2.32 -22.12
CA GLY A 743 -30.53 3.40 -22.89
C GLY A 743 -29.71 4.39 -22.06
N GLU A 744 -29.49 4.09 -20.77
CA GLU A 744 -28.74 4.93 -19.84
C GLU A 744 -27.37 4.28 -19.53
N PRO A 745 -26.27 5.05 -19.56
CA PRO A 745 -24.96 4.57 -19.10
C PRO A 745 -25.01 4.03 -17.67
N ALA A 746 -24.15 3.07 -17.34
CA ALA A 746 -24.01 2.62 -15.96
C ALA A 746 -23.40 3.74 -15.12
N GLN A 747 -23.92 3.92 -13.91
CA GLN A 747 -23.27 4.78 -12.92
C GLN A 747 -22.03 4.05 -12.40
N ARG A 748 -20.86 4.46 -12.89
CA ARG A 748 -19.60 3.77 -12.57
C ARG A 748 -19.24 3.88 -11.09
N VAL A 749 -19.52 5.04 -10.49
CA VAL A 749 -19.24 5.33 -9.09
C VAL A 749 -20.55 5.69 -8.40
N SER A 750 -20.97 4.84 -7.47
CA SER A 750 -22.06 5.13 -6.55
C SER A 750 -21.48 5.47 -5.17
N TRP A 751 -22.02 6.49 -4.52
CA TRP A 751 -21.67 6.78 -3.14
C TRP A 751 -22.38 5.78 -2.22
N GLU A 752 -21.68 5.31 -1.19
CA GLU A 752 -22.31 4.50 -0.16
C GLU A 752 -23.42 5.30 0.56
N PRO A 753 -24.52 4.65 1.01
CA PRO A 753 -25.64 5.35 1.66
C PRO A 753 -25.21 6.21 2.84
N GLU A 754 -24.23 5.75 3.62
CA GLU A 754 -23.66 6.45 4.77
C GLU A 754 -23.05 7.81 4.37
N LEU A 755 -22.36 7.86 3.23
CA LEU A 755 -21.77 9.09 2.70
C LEU A 755 -22.85 10.05 2.18
N GLN A 756 -23.93 9.53 1.59
CA GLN A 756 -25.07 10.35 1.15
C GLN A 756 -25.82 10.95 2.34
N GLU A 757 -26.02 10.17 3.40
CA GLU A 757 -26.63 10.64 4.65
C GLU A 757 -25.76 11.71 5.33
N LEU A 758 -24.42 11.55 5.29
CA LEU A 758 -23.48 12.55 5.78
C LEU A 758 -23.53 13.85 4.95
N ALA A 759 -23.66 13.73 3.63
CA ALA A 759 -23.63 14.86 2.70
C ALA A 759 -24.88 15.75 2.77
N ALA A 760 -26.05 15.12 2.97
CA ALA A 760 -27.36 15.77 2.92
C ALA A 760 -27.48 17.07 3.73
N PRO A 761 -27.08 17.14 5.02
CA PRO A 761 -27.17 18.38 5.79
C PRO A 761 -26.28 19.50 5.24
N TYR A 762 -25.06 19.18 4.80
CA TYR A 762 -24.17 20.18 4.21
C TYR A 762 -24.74 20.74 2.90
N GLN A 763 -25.26 19.87 2.03
CA GLN A 763 -25.87 20.28 0.76
C GLN A 763 -27.06 21.22 1.00
N GLN A 764 -27.96 20.84 1.92
CA GLN A 764 -29.13 21.65 2.28
C GLN A 764 -28.72 23.05 2.76
N ALA A 765 -27.71 23.15 3.62
CA ALA A 765 -27.27 24.43 4.14
C ALA A 765 -26.56 25.28 3.08
N MET A 766 -25.64 24.70 2.31
CA MET A 766 -24.86 25.45 1.32
C MET A 766 -25.72 25.93 0.15
N ASP A 767 -26.67 25.14 -0.33
CA ASP A 767 -27.56 25.52 -1.44
C ASP A 767 -28.51 26.67 -1.06
N MET A 768 -28.93 26.74 0.20
CA MET A 768 -29.78 27.82 0.71
C MET A 768 -28.99 29.11 0.94
N LEU A 769 -27.84 28.99 1.62
CA LEU A 769 -27.10 30.14 2.14
C LEU A 769 -26.24 30.82 1.07
N LEU A 770 -25.52 30.05 0.26
CA LEU A 770 -24.57 30.56 -0.74
C LEU A 770 -25.26 30.93 -2.06
N LYS A 771 -24.77 31.99 -2.70
CA LYS A 771 -25.14 32.33 -4.08
C LYS A 771 -24.39 31.45 -5.08
N GLU A 772 -24.82 31.50 -6.34
CA GLU A 772 -24.10 30.87 -7.45
C GLU A 772 -22.67 31.46 -7.54
N GLY A 773 -21.67 30.59 -7.61
CA GLY A 773 -20.25 30.97 -7.63
C GLY A 773 -19.62 31.30 -6.27
N GLU A 774 -20.40 31.41 -5.19
CA GLU A 774 -19.86 31.54 -3.83
C GLU A 774 -19.38 30.18 -3.29
N THR A 775 -18.45 30.22 -2.33
CA THR A 775 -17.89 29.05 -1.63
C THR A 775 -17.82 29.30 -0.12
N PHE A 776 -17.28 28.33 0.63
CA PHE A 776 -17.06 28.39 2.07
C PHE A 776 -15.62 28.01 2.43
N ALA A 777 -15.17 28.38 3.62
CA ALA A 777 -13.90 27.91 4.17
C ALA A 777 -14.16 26.75 5.14
N ASP A 778 -13.38 25.68 5.03
CA ASP A 778 -13.48 24.52 5.90
C ASP A 778 -12.47 24.60 7.06
N PHE A 779 -12.98 24.60 8.29
CA PHE A 779 -12.19 24.51 9.52
C PHE A 779 -12.44 23.20 10.30
N THR A 780 -13.08 22.22 9.65
CA THR A 780 -13.47 20.91 10.25
C THR A 780 -12.55 19.74 9.88
N ASN A 781 -11.51 19.98 9.06
CA ASN A 781 -10.61 18.96 8.48
C ASN A 781 -11.30 17.99 7.48
N GLN A 782 -12.29 18.46 6.72
CA GLN A 782 -13.06 17.66 5.76
C GLN A 782 -12.98 18.22 4.33
N PRO A 783 -11.80 18.18 3.68
CA PRO A 783 -11.64 18.77 2.35
C PRO A 783 -12.43 18.06 1.24
N PHE A 784 -12.99 16.88 1.50
CA PHE A 784 -13.93 16.19 0.62
C PHE A 784 -15.27 16.94 0.48
N LEU A 785 -15.62 17.84 1.40
CA LEU A 785 -16.86 18.62 1.30
C LEU A 785 -16.87 19.53 0.05
N TYR A 786 -15.71 20.01 -0.40
CA TYR A 786 -15.61 20.82 -1.62
C TYR A 786 -16.10 20.08 -2.89
N PRO A 787 -15.49 18.94 -3.28
CA PRO A 787 -15.97 18.17 -4.42
C PRO A 787 -17.41 17.67 -4.24
N MET A 788 -17.76 17.23 -3.02
CA MET A 788 -19.09 16.70 -2.71
C MET A 788 -20.21 17.71 -2.98
N LEU A 789 -19.97 18.99 -2.65
CA LEU A 789 -20.94 20.07 -2.78
C LEU A 789 -20.79 20.86 -4.11
N GLY A 790 -19.87 20.44 -4.97
CA GLY A 790 -19.54 21.14 -6.22
C GLY A 790 -19.03 22.56 -5.99
N ARG A 791 -18.20 22.77 -4.96
CA ARG A 791 -17.66 24.10 -4.58
C ARG A 791 -16.14 24.14 -4.69
N LYS A 792 -15.61 25.30 -5.10
CA LYS A 792 -14.16 25.51 -5.22
C LYS A 792 -13.54 25.69 -3.83
N ASN A 793 -12.47 24.95 -3.51
CA ASN A 793 -11.66 25.23 -2.33
C ASN A 793 -10.98 26.61 -2.49
N PRO A 794 -11.23 27.58 -1.58
CA PRO A 794 -10.65 28.92 -1.66
C PRO A 794 -9.16 28.97 -1.31
N ALA A 795 -8.63 27.98 -0.58
CA ALA A 795 -7.25 27.97 -0.10
C ALA A 795 -6.31 27.15 -1.01
N TYR A 796 -5.02 27.50 -0.97
CA TYR A 796 -3.95 26.75 -1.62
C TYR A 796 -3.65 25.45 -0.90
N ALA A 797 -3.64 25.46 0.44
CA ALA A 797 -3.55 24.24 1.23
C ALA A 797 -4.85 23.44 1.10
N ALA A 798 -4.83 22.35 0.33
CA ALA A 798 -6.04 21.61 -0.01
C ALA A 798 -6.62 20.86 1.20
N GLN A 799 -5.82 20.55 2.23
CA GLN A 799 -6.27 20.00 3.51
C GLN A 799 -6.17 21.05 4.62
N SER A 800 -6.93 22.14 4.51
CA SER A 800 -7.04 23.12 5.60
C SER A 800 -7.97 22.63 6.71
N PRO A 801 -7.67 22.93 7.99
CA PRO A 801 -6.46 23.58 8.47
C PRO A 801 -5.27 22.64 8.70
N MET A 802 -5.46 21.31 8.60
CA MET A 802 -4.44 20.29 8.90
C MET A 802 -3.04 20.50 8.28
N GLN A 803 -2.95 21.13 7.11
CA GLN A 803 -1.69 21.40 6.40
C GLN A 803 -1.06 22.78 6.69
N LEU A 804 -1.67 23.60 7.55
CA LEU A 804 -1.19 24.96 7.86
C LEU A 804 -0.05 24.91 8.88
N SER A 805 1.15 24.51 8.45
CA SER A 805 2.31 24.41 9.33
C SER A 805 2.92 25.78 9.63
N GLY A 806 2.86 26.19 10.90
CA GLY A 806 3.42 27.44 11.40
C GLY A 806 2.60 28.70 11.03
N GLU A 807 3.03 29.85 11.53
CA GLU A 807 2.31 31.12 11.40
C GLU A 807 2.22 31.60 9.94
N TYR A 808 3.31 31.49 9.18
CA TYR A 808 3.34 31.96 7.79
C TYR A 808 2.28 31.28 6.90
N ALA A 809 2.05 29.97 7.09
CA ALA A 809 1.03 29.24 6.34
C ALA A 809 -0.39 29.67 6.76
N GLN A 810 -0.62 29.94 8.05
CA GLN A 810 -1.88 30.47 8.55
C GLN A 810 -2.15 31.88 7.99
N GLU A 811 -1.14 32.75 7.90
CA GLU A 811 -1.27 34.08 7.31
C GLU A 811 -1.62 34.03 5.82
N GLN A 812 -1.05 33.10 5.05
CA GLN A 812 -1.44 32.93 3.65
C GLN A 812 -2.88 32.41 3.54
N PHE A 813 -3.26 31.43 4.36
CA PHE A 813 -4.64 30.95 4.40
C PHE A 813 -5.63 32.08 4.68
N ILE A 814 -5.36 32.94 5.67
CA ILE A 814 -6.20 34.10 6.01
C ILE A 814 -6.40 35.02 4.79
N ARG A 815 -5.33 35.32 4.05
CA ARG A 815 -5.41 36.15 2.82
C ARG A 815 -6.24 35.48 1.72
N GLU A 816 -6.21 34.16 1.64
CA GLU A 816 -6.93 33.39 0.63
C GLU A 816 -8.43 33.24 0.94
N VAL A 817 -8.80 33.18 2.22
CA VAL A 817 -10.20 33.09 2.65
C VAL A 817 -10.85 34.46 2.93
N GLU A 818 -10.12 35.55 2.73
CA GLU A 818 -10.65 36.91 2.93
C GLU A 818 -11.89 37.15 2.04
N GLY A 819 -13.00 37.56 2.69
CA GLY A 819 -14.27 37.82 2.00
C GLY A 819 -15.10 36.58 1.65
N VAL A 820 -14.64 35.36 1.95
CA VAL A 820 -15.46 34.14 1.81
C VAL A 820 -16.67 34.26 2.76
N PRO A 821 -17.91 34.01 2.31
CA PRO A 821 -19.09 34.36 3.10
C PRO A 821 -19.40 33.45 4.28
N LEU A 822 -18.98 32.18 4.23
CA LEU A 822 -19.26 31.18 5.26
C LEU A 822 -17.99 30.44 5.67
N VAL A 823 -17.94 30.02 6.94
CA VAL A 823 -16.91 29.14 7.51
C VAL A 823 -17.62 27.97 8.19
N LEU A 824 -17.17 26.75 7.93
CA LEU A 824 -17.59 25.56 8.68
C LEU A 824 -16.73 25.40 9.91
N MET A 825 -17.37 25.39 11.07
CA MET A 825 -16.72 25.26 12.39
C MET A 825 -17.09 23.92 13.04
N PRO A 826 -16.16 23.29 13.77
CA PRO A 826 -16.46 22.09 14.53
C PRO A 826 -17.42 22.37 15.71
N VAL A 827 -18.23 21.37 16.11
CA VAL A 827 -19.13 21.46 17.28
C VAL A 827 -18.76 20.44 18.35
N SER A 828 -18.40 19.21 17.96
CA SER A 828 -17.92 18.16 18.85
C SER A 828 -16.47 17.80 18.54
N GLY A 829 -15.77 17.20 19.51
CA GLY A 829 -14.34 16.85 19.51
C GLY A 829 -13.85 15.85 18.44
N GLY A 830 -14.45 15.83 17.25
CA GLY A 830 -13.93 15.11 16.08
C GLY A 830 -12.82 15.86 15.34
N CYS A 831 -12.47 17.07 15.77
CA CYS A 831 -11.51 17.97 15.10
C CYS A 831 -10.28 18.20 15.97
N HIS A 832 -9.72 17.11 16.51
CA HIS A 832 -8.46 17.15 17.21
C HIS A 832 -7.33 16.59 16.35
N LEU A 833 -6.19 17.27 16.35
CA LEU A 833 -4.92 16.70 15.92
C LEU A 833 -4.21 16.22 17.19
N GLU A 834 -4.14 14.89 17.37
CA GLU A 834 -3.49 14.25 18.53
C GLU A 834 -4.00 14.71 19.91
N GLY A 835 -5.27 15.12 20.01
CA GLY A 835 -5.92 15.56 21.25
C GLY A 835 -5.95 17.09 21.47
N LEU A 836 -5.32 17.88 20.61
CA LEU A 836 -5.42 19.35 20.59
C LEU A 836 -6.47 19.81 19.58
N THR A 837 -7.30 20.80 19.92
CA THR A 837 -8.32 21.32 18.99
C THR A 837 -7.69 22.19 17.88
N ASN A 838 -8.38 22.32 16.74
CA ASN A 838 -7.93 23.13 15.62
C ASN A 838 -7.68 24.60 16.00
N GLU A 839 -8.49 25.15 16.90
CA GLU A 839 -8.42 26.53 17.38
C GLU A 839 -7.07 26.83 18.04
N PHE A 840 -6.44 25.85 18.68
CA PHE A 840 -5.13 25.99 19.31
C PHE A 840 -3.98 25.77 18.33
N CYS A 841 -4.05 24.73 17.51
CA CYS A 841 -3.02 24.44 16.52
C CYS A 841 -2.91 25.54 15.45
N TYR A 842 -4.04 26.20 15.16
CA TYR A 842 -4.17 27.20 14.08
C TYR A 842 -4.75 28.52 14.61
N TYR A 843 -4.21 29.00 15.74
CA TYR A 843 -4.75 30.13 16.49
C TYR A 843 -4.87 31.43 15.67
N LYS A 844 -3.97 31.74 14.74
CA LYS A 844 -4.11 32.96 13.91
C LYS A 844 -5.32 32.86 12.98
N ALA A 845 -5.54 31.68 12.39
CA ALA A 845 -6.71 31.43 11.56
C ALA A 845 -8.01 31.48 12.37
N ALA A 846 -8.03 30.89 13.57
CA ALA A 846 -9.17 30.93 14.48
C ALA A 846 -9.51 32.36 14.92
N GLU A 847 -8.51 33.14 15.34
CA GLU A 847 -8.65 34.54 15.74
C GLU A 847 -9.20 35.41 14.60
N TYR A 848 -8.72 35.21 13.38
CA TYR A 848 -9.26 35.87 12.20
C TYR A 848 -10.75 35.53 11.99
N ILE A 849 -11.13 34.25 12.13
CA ILE A 849 -12.53 33.83 12.02
C ILE A 849 -13.37 34.55 13.09
N TYR A 850 -12.94 34.57 14.35
CA TYR A 850 -13.70 35.19 15.44
C TYR A 850 -13.87 36.70 15.32
N GLN A 851 -12.90 37.38 14.71
CA GLN A 851 -12.96 38.83 14.50
C GLN A 851 -13.83 39.23 13.30
N ASN A 852 -13.99 38.35 12.30
CA ASN A 852 -14.63 38.70 11.03
C ASN A 852 -15.95 37.95 10.78
N TYR A 853 -16.17 36.82 11.44
CA TYR A 853 -17.33 35.96 11.30
C TYR A 853 -18.10 35.86 12.61
N VAL A 854 -19.40 35.60 12.51
CA VAL A 854 -20.30 35.36 13.64
C VAL A 854 -21.04 34.04 13.46
N PRO A 855 -21.37 33.31 14.54
CA PRO A 855 -22.21 32.12 14.47
C PRO A 855 -23.55 32.44 13.78
N LEU A 856 -23.98 31.56 12.86
CA LEU A 856 -25.24 31.71 12.13
C LEU A 856 -26.23 30.59 12.48
N CYS A 857 -25.84 29.34 12.25
CA CYS A 857 -26.67 28.18 12.55
C CYS A 857 -25.81 26.94 12.82
N ARG A 858 -26.42 25.91 13.41
CA ARG A 858 -25.78 24.62 13.67
C ARG A 858 -26.68 23.47 13.24
N TYR A 859 -26.05 22.33 12.93
CA TYR A 859 -26.72 21.07 12.67
C TYR A 859 -26.41 20.09 13.81
N LYS A 860 -27.35 19.95 14.75
CA LYS A 860 -27.17 19.12 15.96
C LYS A 860 -25.79 19.38 16.60
N ASP A 861 -25.07 18.31 16.93
CA ASP A 861 -23.71 18.34 17.48
C ASP A 861 -22.64 17.99 16.42
N SER A 862 -22.99 18.06 15.13
CA SER A 862 -22.09 17.68 14.02
C SER A 862 -21.19 18.84 13.59
N PHE A 863 -21.77 19.95 13.16
CA PHE A 863 -21.03 21.12 12.67
C PHE A 863 -21.83 22.42 12.84
N ALA A 864 -21.12 23.54 12.85
CA ALA A 864 -21.67 24.88 12.91
C ALA A 864 -21.26 25.67 11.67
N ILE A 865 -22.12 26.61 11.28
CA ILE A 865 -21.89 27.53 10.17
C ILE A 865 -21.76 28.91 10.76
N TRP A 866 -20.64 29.54 10.46
CA TRP A 866 -20.37 30.94 10.77
C TRP A 866 -20.44 31.74 9.48
N CYS A 867 -20.91 32.98 9.56
CA CYS A 867 -21.03 33.85 8.40
C CYS A 867 -20.29 35.16 8.60
N LEU A 868 -19.86 35.76 7.48
CA LEU A 868 -19.17 37.04 7.50
C LEU A 868 -20.06 38.09 8.18
N SER A 869 -19.52 38.82 9.16
CA SER A 869 -20.28 39.73 10.02
C SER A 869 -21.11 40.75 9.22
N GLY A 870 -20.56 41.26 8.11
CA GLY A 870 -21.24 42.19 7.21
C GLY A 870 -22.44 41.61 6.46
N ARG A 871 -22.62 40.29 6.43
CA ARG A 871 -23.71 39.57 5.75
C ARG A 871 -24.69 38.88 6.69
N TYR A 872 -24.52 39.00 8.01
CA TYR A 872 -25.38 38.32 8.98
C TYR A 872 -26.87 38.60 8.75
N GLY A 873 -27.26 39.87 8.58
CA GLY A 873 -28.67 40.23 8.38
C GLY A 873 -29.30 39.64 7.10
N GLU A 874 -28.51 39.43 6.04
CA GLU A 874 -28.96 38.75 4.82
C GLU A 874 -29.14 37.24 5.07
N LEU A 875 -28.15 36.61 5.70
CA LEU A 875 -28.05 35.16 5.82
C LEU A 875 -28.91 34.59 6.96
N GLU A 876 -29.17 35.36 8.02
CA GLU A 876 -30.06 34.96 9.12
C GLU A 876 -31.49 34.71 8.62
N GLY A 877 -31.97 35.55 7.70
CA GLY A 877 -33.29 35.36 7.08
C GLY A 877 -33.40 34.02 6.35
N LYS A 878 -32.36 33.65 5.59
CA LYS A 878 -32.28 32.36 4.89
C LYS A 878 -32.08 31.19 5.84
N ALA A 879 -31.26 31.35 6.88
CA ALA A 879 -30.99 30.30 7.87
C ALA A 879 -32.26 29.88 8.62
N LYS A 880 -33.20 30.81 8.84
CA LYS A 880 -34.53 30.52 9.44
C LYS A 880 -35.42 29.64 8.57
N GLU A 881 -35.15 29.56 7.26
CA GLU A 881 -35.89 28.71 6.32
C GLU A 881 -35.32 27.28 6.23
N LEU A 882 -34.15 27.03 6.84
CA LEU A 882 -33.59 25.68 6.93
C LEU A 882 -34.49 24.78 7.77
N GLN A 883 -34.67 23.54 7.33
CA GLN A 883 -35.55 22.59 8.02
C GLN A 883 -34.88 22.03 9.27
N TYR A 884 -35.69 21.62 10.25
CA TYR A 884 -35.21 20.84 11.39
C TYR A 884 -34.38 19.65 10.92
N PRO A 885 -33.19 19.39 11.49
CA PRO A 885 -32.68 19.84 12.80
C PRO A 885 -31.71 21.03 12.79
N PHE A 886 -31.79 21.92 11.79
CA PHE A 886 -31.02 23.18 11.84
C PHE A 886 -31.60 24.14 12.88
N GLU A 887 -30.72 24.75 13.68
CA GLU A 887 -31.06 25.76 14.68
C GLU A 887 -30.16 26.98 14.50
N LEU A 888 -30.70 28.19 14.72
CA LEU A 888 -29.87 29.39 14.79
C LEU A 888 -28.87 29.24 15.93
N ALA A 889 -27.62 29.59 15.66
CA ALA A 889 -26.53 29.50 16.62
C ALA A 889 -26.13 30.90 17.05
N GLY A 890 -26.04 31.11 18.36
CA GLY A 890 -25.34 32.25 18.96
C GLY A 890 -24.03 31.78 19.57
N TYR A 891 -23.24 32.70 20.12
CA TYR A 891 -22.08 32.33 20.93
C TYR A 891 -22.50 31.41 22.10
N GLY A 892 -21.72 30.36 22.36
CA GLY A 892 -22.04 29.31 23.33
C GLY A 892 -22.94 28.18 22.80
N TYR A 893 -23.05 28.02 21.48
CA TYR A 893 -23.84 26.93 20.87
C TYR A 893 -23.26 25.53 21.13
N ASP A 894 -21.97 25.47 21.48
CA ASP A 894 -21.13 24.32 21.79
C ASP A 894 -20.80 24.28 23.29
N GLY A 895 -21.79 24.62 24.13
CA GLY A 895 -21.67 24.53 25.58
C GLY A 895 -20.89 25.68 26.20
N PRO A 896 -20.48 25.55 27.48
CA PRO A 896 -20.60 24.35 28.32
C PRO A 896 -22.01 24.12 28.89
N ASN A 897 -22.30 22.86 29.25
CA ASN A 897 -23.57 22.48 29.88
C ASN A 897 -23.51 22.68 31.40
N ALA A 898 -24.46 23.38 32.00
CA ALA A 898 -24.55 23.49 33.46
C ALA A 898 -24.85 22.13 34.12
N LEU A 899 -24.09 21.76 35.15
CA LEU A 899 -24.29 20.56 35.95
C LEU A 899 -25.17 20.91 37.16
N GLY A 900 -26.44 20.49 37.12
CA GLY A 900 -27.39 20.80 38.18
C GLY A 900 -27.79 22.28 38.22
N GLY A 901 -28.80 22.64 39.02
CA GLY A 901 -29.39 23.98 39.06
C GLY A 901 -28.50 25.08 39.67
N GLU A 902 -27.24 24.80 39.99
CA GLU A 902 -26.28 25.78 40.52
C GLU A 902 -25.28 26.19 39.43
N ALA A 903 -25.20 27.49 39.14
CA ALA A 903 -24.45 28.09 38.03
C ALA A 903 -22.90 27.99 38.14
N SER A 904 -22.35 27.22 39.07
CA SER A 904 -20.91 27.15 39.35
C SER A 904 -20.22 25.89 38.83
N GLU A 905 -20.96 24.81 38.53
CA GLU A 905 -20.38 23.60 37.94
C GLU A 905 -20.86 23.46 36.49
N VAL A 906 -19.92 23.37 35.57
CA VAL A 906 -20.16 23.24 34.14
C VAL A 906 -19.42 22.02 33.59
N SER A 907 -20.08 21.24 32.74
CA SER A 907 -19.48 20.13 32.02
C SER A 907 -19.07 20.58 30.62
N TYR A 908 -17.79 20.36 30.33
CA TYR A 908 -17.18 20.52 29.02
C TYR A 908 -17.09 19.20 28.25
N GLN A 909 -17.74 18.13 28.74
CA GLN A 909 -17.65 16.82 28.11
C GLN A 909 -18.25 16.86 26.69
N GLY A 910 -17.37 16.82 25.67
CA GLY A 910 -17.75 16.85 24.25
C GLY A 910 -17.55 18.18 23.53
N PHE A 911 -16.95 19.22 24.15
CA PHE A 911 -16.89 20.59 23.61
C PHE A 911 -15.46 21.16 23.47
N SER A 912 -15.26 22.13 22.56
CA SER A 912 -13.96 22.73 22.20
C SER A 912 -13.37 23.71 23.23
N HIS A 913 -14.09 24.04 24.30
CA HIS A 913 -13.71 25.05 25.31
C HIS A 913 -12.89 24.52 26.49
N ASN A 914 -12.45 23.27 26.44
CA ASN A 914 -11.61 22.65 27.45
C ASN A 914 -10.39 22.01 26.78
N CYS A 915 -9.22 22.61 26.99
CA CYS A 915 -8.00 22.21 26.28
C CYS A 915 -6.91 21.73 27.21
N SER A 916 -6.49 20.49 26.98
CA SER A 916 -5.30 19.92 27.62
C SER A 916 -4.07 20.29 26.80
N VAL A 917 -3.29 21.24 27.31
CA VAL A 917 -2.12 21.81 26.62
C VAL A 917 -0.79 21.30 27.20
N GLY A 918 -0.83 20.46 28.24
CA GLY A 918 0.34 19.79 28.80
C GLY A 918 1.47 20.77 29.19
N CYS A 919 2.68 20.53 28.68
CA CYS A 919 3.85 21.38 28.94
C CYS A 919 3.94 22.62 28.04
N LEU A 920 3.03 22.79 27.06
CA LEU A 920 3.12 23.87 26.08
C LEU A 920 3.24 25.27 26.72
N PRO A 921 2.47 25.63 27.77
CA PRO A 921 2.59 26.96 28.36
C PRO A 921 3.97 27.28 28.94
N GLU A 922 4.65 26.31 29.55
CA GLU A 922 6.01 26.50 30.09
C GLU A 922 7.04 26.58 28.96
N LEU A 923 6.89 25.75 27.92
CA LEU A 923 7.76 25.78 26.74
C LEU A 923 7.60 27.09 25.96
N TRP A 924 6.38 27.58 25.82
CA TRP A 924 6.08 28.85 25.15
C TRP A 924 6.62 30.04 25.96
N ALA A 925 6.59 29.98 27.28
CA ALA A 925 7.23 31.00 28.11
C ALA A 925 8.76 30.95 28.03
N SER A 926 9.37 29.76 28.11
CA SER A 926 10.82 29.61 28.34
C SER A 926 11.67 29.41 27.08
N ALA A 927 11.09 28.85 26.02
CA ALA A 927 11.80 28.38 24.83
C ALA A 927 11.27 28.99 23.52
N ASP A 928 10.35 29.96 23.60
CA ASP A 928 9.86 30.68 22.45
C ASP A 928 10.96 31.55 21.80
N ARG A 929 11.02 31.48 20.48
CA ARG A 929 12.00 32.23 19.67
C ARG A 929 11.57 33.69 19.49
N GLU A 930 10.28 33.95 19.42
CA GLU A 930 9.72 35.29 19.23
C GLU A 930 9.66 36.07 20.56
N LYS A 931 9.82 35.34 21.68
CA LYS A 931 9.89 35.88 23.05
C LYS A 931 8.60 36.60 23.43
N ALA A 932 7.45 36.00 23.15
CA ALA A 932 6.13 36.56 23.46
C ALA A 932 5.93 36.92 24.95
N MET A 933 6.72 36.35 25.87
CA MET A 933 6.75 36.75 27.28
C MET A 933 7.21 38.22 27.48
N GLU A 934 8.04 38.74 26.58
CA GLU A 934 8.55 40.11 26.60
C GLU A 934 7.56 41.12 25.99
N ASN A 935 6.40 40.64 25.49
CA ASN A 935 5.39 41.51 24.90
C ASN A 935 4.86 42.55 25.90
N PRO A 936 4.41 43.72 25.41
CA PRO A 936 3.84 44.75 26.27
C PRO A 936 2.68 44.22 27.12
N VAL A 937 2.67 44.59 28.40
CA VAL A 937 1.58 44.25 29.31
C VAL A 937 0.37 45.11 28.97
N ALA A 938 -0.69 44.47 28.48
CA ALA A 938 -1.95 45.10 28.13
C ALA A 938 -2.84 45.32 29.37
N ALA A 939 -2.83 44.37 30.32
CA ALA A 939 -3.53 44.48 31.59
C ALA A 939 -2.87 43.64 32.69
N GLN A 940 -2.82 44.14 33.92
CA GLN A 940 -2.45 43.35 35.09
C GLN A 940 -3.71 42.79 35.75
N LEU A 941 -3.63 41.57 36.28
CA LEU A 941 -4.73 40.97 37.02
C LEU A 941 -4.49 41.12 38.53
N GLU A 942 -5.54 41.50 39.25
CA GLU A 942 -5.55 41.64 40.72
C GLU A 942 -6.36 40.51 41.38
N GLU A 943 -5.84 39.96 42.48
CA GLU A 943 -6.49 38.88 43.23
C GLU A 943 -7.66 39.41 44.08
N THR A 944 -8.84 38.82 43.92
CA THR A 944 -10.08 39.21 44.65
C THR A 944 -10.52 38.17 45.69
N GLY A 945 -9.68 37.17 45.96
CA GLY A 945 -9.95 36.04 46.86
C GLY A 945 -10.81 34.90 46.26
N VAL A 946 -11.52 35.16 45.16
CA VAL A 946 -12.30 34.16 44.40
C VAL A 946 -11.69 33.91 43.01
N ALA A 947 -11.14 34.96 42.38
CA ALA A 947 -10.51 34.91 41.06
C ALA A 947 -9.53 36.09 40.92
N TYR A 948 -8.73 36.07 39.86
CA TYR A 948 -7.87 37.15 39.39
C TYR A 948 -8.63 37.98 38.36
N THR A 949 -8.78 39.28 38.55
CA THR A 949 -9.61 40.14 37.68
C THR A 949 -8.81 41.25 37.03
N PHE A 950 -9.20 41.64 35.82
CA PHE A 950 -8.64 42.80 35.13
C PHE A 950 -9.76 43.69 34.58
N SER A 951 -9.48 44.98 34.44
CA SER A 951 -10.44 45.91 33.87
C SER A 951 -10.50 45.77 32.35
N ARG A 952 -11.73 45.58 31.83
CA ARG A 952 -12.04 45.73 30.41
C ARG A 952 -12.23 47.19 30.00
N ASP A 953 -12.29 48.13 30.95
CA ASP A 953 -12.47 49.55 30.65
C ASP A 953 -11.16 50.12 30.06
N GLY A 954 -11.13 50.26 28.73
CA GLY A 954 -9.96 50.72 27.98
C GLY A 954 -9.13 49.61 27.32
N PHE A 955 -9.38 48.34 27.69
CA PHE A 955 -8.76 47.17 27.06
C PHE A 955 -9.66 46.61 25.96
N ARG A 956 -9.15 46.53 24.73
CA ARG A 956 -9.79 45.81 23.62
C ARG A 956 -8.89 44.67 23.20
N PRO A 957 -9.45 43.47 22.95
CA PRO A 957 -8.68 42.39 22.34
C PRO A 957 -7.89 42.90 21.14
N GLY A 958 -6.59 42.59 21.11
CA GLY A 958 -5.71 42.98 20.02
C GLY A 958 -6.15 42.34 18.71
N LYS A 959 -5.85 42.98 17.57
CA LYS A 959 -6.01 42.33 16.26
C LYS A 959 -5.14 41.09 16.13
N ASP A 960 -3.97 41.16 16.76
CA ASP A 960 -2.94 40.12 16.78
C ASP A 960 -3.11 39.17 17.96
N GLY A 961 -4.28 39.16 18.61
CA GLY A 961 -4.61 38.33 19.77
C GLY A 961 -4.00 38.83 21.09
N ASN A 962 -4.02 37.97 22.10
CA ASN A 962 -3.51 38.25 23.44
C ASN A 962 -2.96 36.97 24.09
N TYR A 963 -1.95 37.15 24.93
CA TYR A 963 -1.47 36.09 25.82
C TYR A 963 -1.86 36.37 27.27
N LEU A 964 -1.96 35.32 28.08
CA LEU A 964 -1.94 35.41 29.54
C LEU A 964 -0.63 34.80 30.05
N LEU A 965 0.16 35.63 30.72
CA LEU A 965 1.36 35.21 31.44
C LEU A 965 0.97 34.90 32.89
N LEU A 966 1.26 33.68 33.32
CA LEU A 966 1.16 33.19 34.68
C LEU A 966 2.55 32.88 35.22
N GLU A 967 2.99 33.61 36.24
CA GLU A 967 4.14 33.20 37.06
C GLU A 967 3.60 32.43 38.27
N ALA A 968 3.97 31.16 38.40
CA ALA A 968 3.49 30.30 39.48
C ALA A 968 4.65 29.58 40.16
N ARG A 969 4.51 29.38 41.48
CA ARG A 969 5.38 28.52 42.28
C ARG A 969 4.64 27.26 42.67
N TYR A 970 5.26 26.12 42.41
CA TYR A 970 4.75 24.80 42.82
C TYR A 970 5.76 24.12 43.74
N ASP A 971 5.35 23.81 44.97
CA ASP A 971 6.23 23.19 45.98
C ASP A 971 6.21 21.64 45.93
N GLY A 972 5.53 21.03 44.94
CA GLY A 972 5.44 19.58 44.78
C GLY A 972 4.33 18.91 45.62
N GLY A 973 3.83 17.75 45.16
CA GLY A 973 2.97 16.89 45.96
C GLY A 973 3.82 16.06 46.91
N GLY A 974 3.47 16.01 48.21
CA GLY A 974 4.23 15.25 49.24
C GLY A 974 4.24 13.72 49.07
N LEU A 975 3.88 13.20 47.90
CA LEU A 975 3.99 11.82 47.48
C LEU A 975 5.00 11.77 46.32
N GLU A 976 5.97 10.87 46.40
CA GLU A 976 6.98 10.60 45.35
C GLU A 976 6.30 10.24 44.01
N THR A 977 5.81 11.22 43.27
CA THR A 977 5.61 11.08 41.83
C THR A 977 6.99 11.25 41.21
N GLU A 978 7.48 10.22 40.51
CA GLU A 978 8.84 10.13 39.96
C GLU A 978 9.22 11.28 38.98
N THR A 979 8.33 12.25 38.73
CA THR A 979 8.45 13.26 37.68
C THR A 979 8.56 14.72 38.17
N GLY A 980 8.30 15.05 39.45
CA GLY A 980 8.41 16.44 39.94
C GLY A 980 7.44 17.43 39.28
N CYS A 981 6.32 16.92 38.74
CA CYS A 981 5.30 17.69 38.04
C CYS A 981 3.92 17.50 38.69
N GLY A 982 3.06 18.53 38.60
CA GLY A 982 1.66 18.49 39.03
C GLY A 982 0.71 18.91 37.91
N GLU A 983 -0.56 18.51 37.99
CA GLU A 983 -1.60 18.96 37.07
C GLU A 983 -2.25 20.25 37.59
N ALA A 984 -2.51 21.20 36.69
CA ALA A 984 -3.17 22.46 37.01
C ALA A 984 -4.19 22.87 35.97
N GLU A 985 -5.16 23.65 36.42
CA GLU A 985 -6.20 24.25 35.62
C GLU A 985 -6.13 25.78 35.67
N LEU A 986 -6.17 26.41 34.50
CA LEU A 986 -6.40 27.85 34.34
C LEU A 986 -7.75 28.05 33.66
N LYS A 987 -8.69 28.63 34.39
CA LYS A 987 -10.07 28.88 33.95
C LYS A 987 -10.24 30.35 33.60
N LEU A 988 -10.87 30.65 32.47
CA LEU A 988 -11.21 32.01 32.06
C LEU A 988 -12.72 32.19 32.01
N GLY A 989 -13.17 33.37 32.43
CA GLY A 989 -14.59 33.60 32.62
C GLY A 989 -14.95 35.05 32.93
N VAL A 990 -16.19 35.20 33.38
CA VAL A 990 -16.75 36.49 33.77
C VAL A 990 -17.02 36.47 35.28
N LEU A 991 -16.44 37.41 36.01
CA LEU A 991 -16.77 37.66 37.42
C LEU A 991 -17.80 38.78 37.51
N GLU A 992 -19.02 38.43 37.89
CA GLU A 992 -20.11 39.37 38.16
C GLU A 992 -20.71 39.13 39.55
N LYS A 993 -20.86 40.21 40.34
CA LYS A 993 -21.47 40.17 41.69
C LYS A 993 -20.84 39.11 42.62
N GLY A 994 -19.53 38.88 42.50
CA GLY A 994 -18.77 37.92 43.32
C GLY A 994 -18.95 36.46 42.92
N LYS A 995 -19.61 36.16 41.79
CA LYS A 995 -19.72 34.80 41.23
C LYS A 995 -18.91 34.69 39.95
N PHE A 996 -18.02 33.71 39.90
CA PHE A 996 -17.21 33.40 38.72
C PHE A 996 -17.98 32.45 37.81
N ALA A 997 -18.30 32.90 36.61
CA ALA A 997 -18.91 32.09 35.56
C ALA A 997 -17.81 31.65 34.58
N GLU A 998 -17.43 30.37 34.66
CA GLU A 998 -16.44 29.75 33.79
C GLU A 998 -16.94 29.75 32.33
N LYS A 999 -16.05 30.08 31.38
CA LYS A 999 -16.34 30.07 29.95
C LYS A 999 -15.50 29.04 29.23
N TYR A 1000 -14.20 29.03 29.47
CA TYR A 1000 -13.27 28.05 28.91
C TYR A 1000 -12.09 27.83 29.86
N LYS A 1001 -11.40 26.70 29.70
CA LYS A 1001 -10.29 26.32 30.58
C LYS A 1001 -9.13 25.63 29.86
N TYR A 1002 -7.97 25.73 30.50
CA TYR A 1002 -6.73 25.07 30.15
C TYR A 1002 -6.34 24.09 31.24
N THR A 1003 -6.02 22.87 30.86
CA THR A 1003 -5.35 21.90 31.72
C THR A 1003 -3.89 21.79 31.28
N PHE A 1004 -2.95 21.93 32.21
CA PHE A 1004 -1.53 22.01 31.91
C PHE A 1004 -0.65 21.43 33.03
N THR A 1005 0.62 21.25 32.75
CA THR A 1005 1.59 20.66 33.67
C THR A 1005 2.39 21.75 34.39
N LEU A 1006 2.34 21.76 35.73
CA LEU A 1006 3.24 22.54 36.58
C LEU A 1006 4.53 21.78 36.83
N LYS A 1007 5.63 22.51 36.82
CA LYS A 1007 6.97 22.03 37.19
C LYS A 1007 7.32 22.53 38.58
N GLU A 1008 7.95 21.69 39.40
CA GLU A 1008 8.42 22.06 40.74
C GLU A 1008 9.36 23.29 40.68
N GLY A 1009 9.15 24.24 41.60
CA GLY A 1009 9.84 25.53 41.65
C GLY A 1009 8.99 26.69 41.11
N GLN A 1010 9.64 27.83 40.85
CA GLN A 1010 9.01 29.03 40.28
C GLN A 1010 9.27 29.07 38.77
N HIS A 1011 8.19 29.04 37.99
CA HIS A 1011 8.26 29.07 36.53
C HIS A 1011 7.19 30.01 35.94
N SER A 1012 7.40 30.40 34.69
CA SER A 1012 6.47 31.19 33.90
C SER A 1012 5.74 30.29 32.91
N TYR A 1013 4.46 30.57 32.69
CA TYR A 1013 3.57 29.83 31.81
C TYR A 1013 2.81 30.83 30.93
N LEU A 1014 2.80 30.62 29.62
CA LEU A 1014 2.18 31.51 28.65
C LEU A 1014 1.01 30.81 27.95
N PHE A 1015 -0.16 31.44 27.95
CA PHE A 1015 -1.37 30.90 27.34
C PHE A 1015 -1.86 31.83 26.24
N ARG A 1016 -2.10 31.33 25.03
CA ARG A 1016 -2.79 32.09 23.98
C ARG A 1016 -4.28 32.13 24.31
N VAL A 1017 -4.73 33.17 25.00
CA VAL A 1017 -6.11 33.26 25.52
C VAL A 1017 -7.13 33.71 24.49
N SER A 1018 -6.65 34.29 23.39
CA SER A 1018 -7.46 34.74 22.25
C SER A 1018 -7.80 33.64 21.26
N SER A 1019 -7.28 32.42 21.42
CA SER A 1019 -7.62 31.28 20.56
C SER A 1019 -9.03 30.73 20.81
N ASP A 1020 -9.76 31.26 21.81
CA ASP A 1020 -11.16 30.92 22.07
C ASP A 1020 -12.06 32.12 21.70
N TYR A 1021 -13.17 31.87 21.02
CA TYR A 1021 -14.05 32.93 20.56
C TYR A 1021 -14.67 33.74 21.70
N TYR A 1022 -14.79 33.16 22.91
CA TYR A 1022 -15.30 33.88 24.08
C TYR A 1022 -14.44 35.09 24.44
N TRP A 1023 -13.17 35.10 24.07
CA TRP A 1023 -12.31 36.27 24.26
C TRP A 1023 -12.81 37.51 23.53
N TYR A 1024 -13.38 37.32 22.33
CA TYR A 1024 -13.89 38.38 21.47
C TYR A 1024 -15.38 38.65 21.69
N SER A 1025 -16.17 37.60 21.91
CA SER A 1025 -17.63 37.70 22.03
C SER A 1025 -18.13 38.04 23.43
N GLU A 1026 -17.41 37.62 24.46
CA GLU A 1026 -17.76 37.85 25.87
C GLU A 1026 -16.83 38.87 26.52
N LYS A 1027 -17.32 39.51 27.58
CA LYS A 1027 -16.52 40.41 28.42
C LYS A 1027 -15.70 39.62 29.43
N ILE A 1028 -14.89 38.66 28.97
CA ILE A 1028 -13.93 37.94 29.83
C ILE A 1028 -13.11 38.99 30.58
N ASN A 1029 -13.19 38.93 31.91
CA ASN A 1029 -12.60 39.90 32.83
C ASN A 1029 -11.93 39.22 34.03
N ALA A 1030 -11.95 37.89 34.09
CA ALA A 1030 -11.45 37.12 35.22
C ALA A 1030 -10.80 35.80 34.82
N ALA A 1031 -9.80 35.39 35.59
CA ALA A 1031 -9.12 34.10 35.53
C ALA A 1031 -9.12 33.43 36.91
N SER A 1032 -9.25 32.11 36.94
CA SER A 1032 -9.12 31.30 38.16
C SER A 1032 -8.06 30.24 37.94
N PHE A 1033 -7.17 30.06 38.93
CA PHE A 1033 -6.08 29.10 38.88
C PHE A 1033 -6.25 28.10 40.01
N ALA A 1034 -6.25 26.82 39.66
CA ALA A 1034 -6.32 25.71 40.58
C ALA A 1034 -5.24 24.69 40.21
N ALA A 1035 -4.66 24.00 41.20
CA ALA A 1035 -3.63 23.00 40.96
C ALA A 1035 -3.72 21.87 41.99
N GLU A 1036 -3.25 20.69 41.61
CA GLU A 1036 -3.08 19.57 42.53
C GLU A 1036 -1.81 19.76 43.38
N GLY A 1037 -1.99 19.96 44.69
CA GLY A 1037 -0.90 20.17 45.65
C GLY A 1037 -0.73 21.64 46.06
N ASN A 1038 0.43 21.99 46.62
CA ASN A 1038 0.69 23.35 47.10
C ASN A 1038 1.27 24.22 45.95
N ALA A 1039 0.38 24.85 45.17
CA ALA A 1039 0.75 25.82 44.14
C ALA A 1039 0.23 27.22 44.48
N GLN A 1040 1.06 28.23 44.22
CA GLN A 1040 0.69 29.64 44.40
C GLN A 1040 0.99 30.41 43.11
N ALA A 1041 -0.01 31.11 42.57
CA ALA A 1041 0.23 32.10 41.54
C ALA A 1041 0.88 33.35 42.16
N ILE A 1042 2.00 33.77 41.59
CA ILE A 1042 2.77 34.94 42.03
C ILE A 1042 2.29 36.17 41.28
N ARG A 1043 2.05 36.02 39.97
CA ARG A 1043 1.70 37.12 39.08
C ARG A 1043 0.91 36.62 37.88
N MET A 1044 -0.13 37.36 37.51
CA MET A 1044 -0.87 37.15 36.26
C MET A 1044 -1.01 38.47 35.49
N CYS A 1045 -0.77 38.44 34.19
CA CYS A 1045 -1.01 39.59 33.31
C CYS A 1045 -1.41 39.17 31.90
N ILE A 1046 -2.21 40.01 31.26
CA ILE A 1046 -2.52 39.94 29.82
C ILE A 1046 -1.43 40.69 29.07
N LEU A 1047 -0.84 40.04 28.07
CA LEU A 1047 0.12 40.62 27.15
C LEU A 1047 -0.55 40.86 25.78
N ASP A 1048 0.00 41.80 25.02
CA ASP A 1048 -0.30 41.94 23.60
C ASP A 1048 0.13 40.67 22.83
N GLY A 1049 -0.58 40.36 21.74
CA GLY A 1049 -0.24 39.26 20.83
C GLY A 1049 0.81 39.63 19.77
N ASP A 1050 0.97 38.76 18.76
CA ASP A 1050 2.09 38.74 17.79
C ASP A 1050 1.66 38.90 16.33
#